data_AF-A0A0E0L926-F1
#
_entry.id   AF-A0A0E0L926-F1
#
_cell.length_a   1.000
_cell.length_b   1.000
_cell.length_c   1.000
_cell.angle_alpha   90.00
_cell.angle_beta   90.00
_cell.angle_gamma   90.00
#
_symmetry.space_group_name_H-M   'P 1'
#
loop_
_entity.id
_entity.type
_entity.pdbx_description
1 polymer ?
#
loop_
_entity_poly.entity_id
_entity_poly.type
_entity_poly.pdbx_seq_one_letter_code
_entity_poly.pdbx_strand_id
1 'polypeptide(L)'
;MELSKTLLIKQENYGKWLSIREGLGVLATLQVKNLCNELMEASKTKRSVAIVGAGASGLAACKHLLARGFRPVVFESEEVAGGVWRRTLATTRLQTPAQAYRFSDFPWPAAGTEEEYPRHDEVAAYLDAYARRFGVLERVRFGSKVVSAEYVGVPEEEVAAWERWSGNGEAFGDGRGEWLLTVQHRESEATQTYKFDFVILCIGRYGIASVPTFPPKGGPEVFHGQVLHSMDYSRMDHAAAAELIRGKRVAVVGSGKSAFDTVAQCADANGSKYPCTMVYRSPQWMVDAGLVWGMNLLNITTSRLAELMVHKPGEGLLLSVLATMLTPLRWLLSKLTETYYKRHTPMQRHGMVPGYSFSRSILACRLGILPERFYDRVDDGSIVLRRCDPSFSFCAEGLVLDGATSDRVIDADVIILATGFQADRQLRDILASTWFGKIVAKSLDATVPLYRRCVHPRIPQMAIIGYAESAANIYPYEMMGKWVAHLLDGAFQLPDVARMEKSVVEWVGWAEDMRKCSGDYFRKSCIGTITTWYNDQLCHDMGYNPRRKKGLLADWIEPYGATDYAGIYRWSSRLATASAACGGACTLASTRLQTPPFVYRFSDFPWSPDVSGAEVVEYLPAYARLHGVMECVRFGCKMLAADELNSFWLEPTGILNHCRFTRLNEFSCPTCHSMRVAIVGAGASGLTSCKHALAKGFRPVVFEAGDGIGGVWRRTLASTRLQTPAFFYRFSDFPWPPDVSGDEVFPRHDQVVEYLAAYARRHGVMECVRFGCKVLAAEFAGVPDEEAAAWERWSGNGEAFGDGSGEWLLTVQNRGSETTQIHRFDFLILCIGRFSGVAHMPTFPPNRGPEVFQGQVLHSMDYSNMGHAAADELIRGKRVAVVGSGKSAFDTVAECAAANGARCPCAMICRSGRWMVNGGFVWGVSLGHLFCNRLAELMVRKPGEGLALALLAILLTPLRWLLSKLAETYFKMQIPMEKHGMMPEESFAGSMSGCRLGVLPDKFYDRVEEGSILIKRAISFSFCTDGLVLDDTGERVEADVVVLATGFRGDQKLKDMFVSAMFKQMVAAPLYRQCIHPRIPQMAVIGYTENLTSIYTFEMMAKWVAHLLAGAFRLPSVVRMEASAAEWDEHLLMRRHGVGGGDKPCLGAVSTWYNDKLCRDMGYEPRRKKGILAEWLQPYGPADYAAALRVGWDLGFIWRGGASDRDGRTRTPTRVPDGGFARHVRNTLAGSWNGMERVNVLTECIKLSSTVICTFLSQ
;
A
#
# COMPACT_ATOMS: atom_id res chain seq x y z
N MET A 1 -60.82 2.90 66.88
CA MET A 1 -62.13 3.17 66.24
C MET A 1 -61.91 4.35 65.32
N GLU A 2 -61.56 4.07 64.07
CA GLU A 2 -62.50 3.69 63.01
C GLU A 2 -62.88 4.94 62.21
N LEU A 3 -62.20 5.10 61.09
CA LEU A 3 -62.59 5.79 59.86
C LEU A 3 -61.63 5.16 58.83
N SER A 4 -61.85 3.93 58.38
CA SER A 4 -63.03 3.41 57.68
C SER A 4 -63.46 4.35 56.56
N LYS A 5 -63.37 3.80 55.33
CA LYS A 5 -63.75 4.32 54.02
C LYS A 5 -62.62 5.17 53.39
N THR A 6 -61.84 4.63 52.45
CA THR A 6 -62.33 3.85 51.30
C THR A 6 -61.38 2.71 50.93
N LEU A 7 -61.75 1.50 51.38
CA LEU A 7 -61.50 0.26 50.65
C LEU A 7 -62.24 0.32 49.30
N LEU A 8 -61.56 0.02 48.21
CA LEU A 8 -61.95 -1.07 47.31
C LEU A 8 -60.81 -1.38 46.34
N ILE A 9 -60.59 -2.68 46.15
CA ILE A 9 -59.65 -3.34 45.23
C ILE A 9 -58.23 -3.54 45.79
N LYS A 10 -58.12 -4.49 46.72
CA LYS A 10 -56.88 -5.15 47.13
C LYS A 10 -57.09 -6.67 47.04
N GLN A 11 -57.03 -7.24 45.83
CA GLN A 11 -56.93 -8.70 45.64
C GLN A 11 -56.47 -9.12 44.22
N GLU A 12 -55.29 -8.69 43.75
CA GLU A 12 -54.79 -9.20 42.45
C GLU A 12 -53.26 -9.25 42.22
N ASN A 13 -52.42 -9.20 43.26
CA ASN A 13 -50.95 -9.16 43.06
C ASN A 13 -50.13 -10.21 43.81
N TYR A 14 -50.72 -11.32 44.24
CA TYR A 14 -49.96 -12.46 44.80
C TYR A 14 -49.68 -13.59 43.80
N GLY A 15 -50.27 -13.57 42.60
CA GLY A 15 -50.02 -14.58 41.55
C GLY A 15 -48.84 -14.30 40.61
N LYS A 16 -48.34 -13.05 40.55
CA LYS A 16 -47.29 -12.64 39.60
C LYS A 16 -45.85 -12.88 40.05
N TRP A 17 -45.63 -13.21 41.32
CA TRP A 17 -44.26 -13.41 41.86
C TRP A 17 -43.75 -14.86 41.78
N LEU A 18 -44.61 -15.86 41.58
CA LEU A 18 -44.16 -17.26 41.41
C LEU A 18 -43.71 -17.60 39.97
N SER A 19 -44.27 -16.96 38.94
CA SER A 19 -43.94 -17.26 37.53
C SER A 19 -42.54 -16.80 37.10
N ILE A 20 -41.97 -15.78 37.75
CA ILE A 20 -40.64 -15.23 37.39
C ILE A 20 -39.49 -16.10 37.94
N ARG A 21 -39.72 -16.84 39.03
CA ARG A 21 -38.70 -17.68 39.67
C ARG A 21 -38.48 -19.01 38.94
N GLU A 22 -39.51 -19.55 38.28
CA GLU A 22 -39.39 -20.78 37.47
C GLU A 22 -38.74 -20.51 36.09
N GLY A 23 -38.96 -19.34 35.50
CA GLY A 23 -38.33 -18.95 34.22
C GLY A 23 -36.81 -18.75 34.31
N LEU A 24 -36.29 -18.31 35.45
CA LEU A 24 -34.84 -18.09 35.68
C LEU A 24 -34.08 -19.41 35.95
N GLY A 25 -34.73 -20.44 36.51
CA GLY A 25 -34.11 -21.75 36.74
C GLY A 25 -33.89 -22.56 35.46
N VAL A 26 -34.80 -22.43 34.47
CA VAL A 26 -34.71 -23.15 33.19
C VAL A 26 -33.58 -22.59 32.31
N LEU A 27 -33.34 -21.28 32.33
CA LEU A 27 -32.25 -20.62 31.59
C LEU A 27 -30.85 -20.99 32.13
N ALA A 28 -30.69 -21.11 33.44
CA ALA A 28 -29.42 -21.53 34.06
C ALA A 28 -29.09 -23.00 33.76
N THR A 29 -30.10 -23.87 33.73
CA THR A 29 -29.91 -25.32 33.47
C THR A 29 -29.58 -25.61 32.00
N LEU A 30 -30.09 -24.81 31.06
CA LEU A 30 -29.79 -24.90 29.63
C LEU A 30 -28.35 -24.47 29.29
N GLN A 31 -27.80 -23.48 29.99
CA GLN A 31 -26.41 -23.03 29.79
C GLN A 31 -25.39 -24.07 30.28
N VAL A 32 -25.65 -24.74 31.41
CA VAL A 32 -24.75 -25.77 31.97
C VAL A 32 -24.74 -27.03 31.08
N LYS A 33 -25.90 -27.44 30.54
CA LYS A 33 -26.00 -28.62 29.67
C LYS A 33 -25.28 -28.42 28.33
N ASN A 34 -25.30 -27.20 27.79
CA ASN A 34 -24.53 -26.85 26.58
C ASN A 34 -23.02 -26.85 26.85
N LEU A 35 -22.59 -26.37 28.02
CA LEU A 35 -21.18 -26.38 28.41
C LEU A 35 -20.63 -27.81 28.63
N CYS A 36 -21.43 -28.70 29.22
CA CYS A 36 -21.08 -30.11 29.39
C CYS A 36 -21.02 -30.86 28.06
N ASN A 37 -21.93 -30.58 27.11
CA ASN A 37 -21.87 -31.17 25.77
C ASN A 37 -20.64 -30.69 24.98
N GLU A 38 -20.22 -29.44 25.15
CA GLU A 38 -19.00 -28.91 24.52
C GLU A 38 -17.71 -29.48 25.11
N LEU A 39 -17.68 -29.73 26.43
CA LEU A 39 -16.56 -30.43 27.09
C LEU A 39 -16.51 -31.92 26.72
N MET A 40 -17.67 -32.57 26.51
CA MET A 40 -17.76 -33.95 26.04
C MET A 40 -17.35 -34.10 24.56
N GLU A 41 -17.62 -33.11 23.71
CA GLU A 41 -17.12 -33.07 22.32
C GLU A 41 -15.59 -32.90 22.24
N ALA A 42 -14.99 -32.14 23.16
CA ALA A 42 -13.54 -31.96 23.24
C ALA A 42 -12.79 -33.23 23.70
N SER A 43 -13.50 -34.16 24.37
CA SER A 43 -12.96 -35.45 24.82
C SER A 43 -12.82 -36.50 23.71
N LYS A 44 -13.15 -36.18 22.45
CA LYS A 44 -13.04 -37.11 21.30
C LYS A 44 -11.58 -37.41 20.96
N THR A 45 -11.16 -38.67 21.08
CA THR A 45 -9.87 -39.16 20.56
C THR A 45 -9.83 -38.97 19.04
N LYS A 46 -9.03 -38.03 18.52
CA LYS A 46 -8.94 -37.80 17.06
C LYS A 46 -8.33 -39.02 16.35
N ARG A 47 -8.85 -39.34 15.16
CA ARG A 47 -8.34 -40.40 14.26
C ARG A 47 -6.83 -40.23 14.03
N SER A 48 -6.14 -41.36 13.91
CA SER A 48 -4.69 -41.53 13.82
C SER A 48 -4.13 -41.14 12.46
N VAL A 49 -2.84 -40.79 12.41
CA VAL A 49 -2.18 -40.33 11.18
C VAL A 49 -0.73 -40.80 11.13
N ALA A 50 -0.31 -41.35 10.00
CA ALA A 50 1.09 -41.63 9.70
C ALA A 50 1.67 -40.62 8.70
N ILE A 51 2.94 -40.26 8.91
CA ILE A 51 3.73 -39.47 7.98
C ILE A 51 4.94 -40.30 7.55
N VAL A 52 5.22 -40.38 6.25
CA VAL A 52 6.37 -41.12 5.71
C VAL A 52 7.44 -40.15 5.23
N GLY A 53 8.55 -40.07 5.95
CA GLY A 53 9.69 -39.17 5.71
C GLY A 53 9.72 -37.96 6.65
N ALA A 54 10.91 -37.63 7.18
CA ALA A 54 11.22 -36.48 8.03
C ALA A 54 12.13 -35.45 7.32
N GLY A 55 11.95 -35.32 6.00
CA GLY A 55 12.46 -34.17 5.24
C GLY A 55 11.63 -32.90 5.48
N ALA A 56 11.95 -31.80 4.79
CA ALA A 56 11.29 -30.50 4.99
C ALA A 56 9.75 -30.56 4.91
N SER A 57 9.18 -31.35 3.99
CA SER A 57 7.73 -31.58 3.88
C SER A 57 7.14 -32.33 5.07
N GLY A 58 7.80 -33.40 5.52
CA GLY A 58 7.35 -34.21 6.66
C GLY A 58 7.41 -33.46 7.98
N LEU A 59 8.48 -32.67 8.19
CA LEU A 59 8.60 -31.79 9.36
C LEU A 59 7.48 -30.76 9.39
N ALA A 60 7.15 -30.15 8.24
CA ALA A 60 6.06 -29.19 8.15
C ALA A 60 4.69 -29.84 8.40
N ALA A 61 4.42 -31.00 7.79
CA ALA A 61 3.17 -31.74 7.97
C ALA A 61 2.96 -32.13 9.45
N CYS A 62 4.00 -32.69 10.09
CA CYS A 62 3.93 -33.11 11.49
C CYS A 62 3.65 -31.91 12.42
N LYS A 63 4.41 -30.82 12.26
CA LYS A 63 4.22 -29.61 13.06
C LYS A 63 2.80 -29.07 12.96
N HIS A 64 2.24 -28.98 11.76
CA HIS A 64 0.89 -28.43 11.56
C HIS A 64 -0.22 -29.37 12.02
N LEU A 65 -0.01 -30.69 12.02
CA LEU A 65 -0.92 -31.64 12.67
C LEU A 65 -0.87 -31.54 14.20
N LEU A 66 0.33 -31.46 14.78
CA LEU A 66 0.52 -31.25 16.22
C LEU A 66 -0.19 -29.98 16.69
N ALA A 67 -0.11 -28.90 15.92
CA ALA A 67 -0.77 -27.62 16.23
C ALA A 67 -2.32 -27.70 16.30
N ARG A 68 -2.95 -28.77 15.78
CA ARG A 68 -4.42 -29.00 15.87
C ARG A 68 -4.81 -30.13 16.82
N GLY A 69 -3.85 -30.63 17.60
CA GLY A 69 -4.07 -31.68 18.58
C GLY A 69 -4.03 -33.11 18.01
N PHE A 70 -3.62 -33.32 16.77
CA PHE A 70 -3.30 -34.66 16.29
C PHE A 70 -1.98 -35.15 16.91
N ARG A 71 -1.83 -36.47 16.99
CA ARG A 71 -0.58 -37.12 17.44
C ARG A 71 -0.05 -38.04 16.34
N PRO A 72 0.50 -37.49 15.25
CA PRO A 72 0.99 -38.30 14.13
C PRO A 72 2.21 -39.12 14.53
N VAL A 73 2.45 -40.22 13.82
CA VAL A 73 3.71 -40.99 13.87
C VAL A 73 4.46 -40.73 12.56
N VAL A 74 5.70 -40.27 12.65
CA VAL A 74 6.56 -40.03 11.48
C VAL A 74 7.55 -41.19 11.37
N PHE A 75 7.60 -41.85 10.21
CA PHE A 75 8.60 -42.88 9.92
C PHE A 75 9.70 -42.28 9.04
N GLU A 76 10.94 -42.27 9.53
CA GLU A 76 12.12 -41.83 8.78
C GLU A 76 13.07 -43.01 8.60
N SER A 77 13.44 -43.29 7.36
CA SER A 77 14.37 -44.37 7.01
C SER A 77 15.77 -44.16 7.57
N GLU A 78 16.16 -42.91 7.77
CA GLU A 78 17.48 -42.51 8.26
C GLU A 78 17.51 -42.33 9.78
N GLU A 79 18.71 -42.21 10.35
CA GLU A 79 18.91 -41.96 11.79
C GLU A 79 18.71 -40.50 12.20
N VAL A 80 18.60 -39.59 11.22
CA VAL A 80 18.50 -38.15 11.43
C VAL A 80 17.49 -37.52 10.48
N ALA A 81 16.84 -36.45 10.94
CA ALA A 81 15.92 -35.66 10.13
C ALA A 81 16.66 -34.69 9.19
N GLY A 82 15.98 -34.26 8.12
CA GLY A 82 16.48 -33.25 7.17
C GLY A 82 16.51 -33.71 5.71
N GLY A 83 16.43 -35.01 5.44
CA GLY A 83 16.36 -35.57 4.09
C GLY A 83 17.56 -35.19 3.23
N VAL A 84 17.31 -34.61 2.05
CA VAL A 84 18.33 -34.27 1.04
C VAL A 84 19.48 -33.41 1.60
N TRP A 85 19.20 -32.51 2.55
CA TRP A 85 20.21 -31.61 3.11
C TRP A 85 21.25 -32.31 4.00
N ARG A 86 20.93 -33.52 4.49
CA ARG A 86 21.88 -34.36 5.22
C ARG A 86 22.73 -35.24 4.29
N ARG A 87 22.36 -35.34 3.01
CA ARG A 87 22.95 -36.25 2.02
C ARG A 87 23.20 -35.54 0.69
N THR A 88 24.11 -34.58 0.72
CA THR A 88 24.52 -33.77 -0.44
C THR A 88 26.02 -33.44 -0.36
N LEU A 89 26.59 -32.74 -1.34
CA LEU A 89 28.03 -32.45 -1.37
C LEU A 89 28.40 -31.39 -0.33
N ALA A 90 29.63 -31.45 0.18
CA ALA A 90 30.15 -30.46 1.13
C ALA A 90 30.11 -29.03 0.58
N THR A 91 30.28 -28.89 -0.74
CA THR A 91 30.24 -27.61 -1.46
C THR A 91 28.82 -27.19 -1.84
N THR A 92 27.79 -28.02 -1.60
CA THR A 92 26.42 -27.69 -1.97
C THR A 92 25.91 -26.53 -1.13
N ARG A 93 25.45 -25.49 -1.84
CA ARG A 93 24.77 -24.34 -1.29
C ARG A 93 23.32 -24.29 -1.76
N LEU A 94 22.49 -23.62 -0.98
CA LEU A 94 21.12 -23.32 -1.32
C LEU A 94 21.06 -22.50 -2.62
N GLN A 95 20.14 -22.84 -3.53
CA GLN A 95 19.98 -22.13 -4.82
C GLN A 95 19.12 -20.86 -4.73
N THR A 96 18.63 -20.57 -3.53
CA THR A 96 17.82 -19.41 -3.22
C THR A 96 18.42 -18.70 -2.02
N PRO A 97 18.21 -17.40 -1.84
CA PRO A 97 18.64 -16.73 -0.62
C PRO A 97 17.98 -17.36 0.62
N ALA A 98 18.67 -17.31 1.76
CA ALA A 98 18.17 -17.83 3.04
C ALA A 98 16.75 -17.34 3.35
N GLN A 99 16.47 -16.07 3.08
CA GLN A 99 15.16 -15.46 3.35
C GLN A 99 14.01 -16.08 2.55
N ALA A 100 14.28 -16.55 1.33
CA ALA A 100 13.29 -17.23 0.49
C ALA A 100 13.06 -18.69 0.91
N TYR A 101 14.03 -19.29 1.60
CA TYR A 101 13.97 -20.66 2.10
C TYR A 101 13.87 -20.69 3.63
N ARG A 102 12.68 -20.41 4.17
CA ARG A 102 12.36 -20.56 5.59
C ARG A 102 10.92 -21.01 5.78
N PHE A 103 10.60 -21.58 6.95
CA PHE A 103 9.24 -21.77 7.42
C PHE A 103 8.61 -20.45 7.86
N SER A 104 7.29 -20.37 7.76
CA SER A 104 6.53 -19.14 7.97
C SER A 104 6.69 -18.55 9.38
N ASP A 105 6.88 -19.40 10.39
CA ASP A 105 7.00 -19.02 11.81
C ASP A 105 8.33 -19.42 12.45
N PHE A 106 9.37 -19.64 11.63
CA PHE A 106 10.71 -19.96 12.13
C PHE A 106 11.80 -19.30 11.26
N PRO A 107 12.35 -18.15 11.68
CA PRO A 107 13.40 -17.47 10.92
C PRO A 107 14.75 -18.18 11.06
N TRP A 108 15.70 -17.84 10.19
CA TRP A 108 17.10 -18.23 10.35
C TRP A 108 17.68 -17.55 11.62
N PRO A 109 18.58 -18.22 12.36
CA PRO A 109 19.24 -17.64 13.52
C PRO A 109 20.01 -16.37 13.14
N ALA A 110 19.93 -15.32 13.96
CA ALA A 110 20.50 -14.00 13.67
C ALA A 110 22.05 -13.95 13.67
N ALA A 111 22.71 -15.03 14.11
CA ALA A 111 24.15 -15.22 14.00
C ALA A 111 24.42 -16.52 13.22
N GLY A 112 25.50 -16.53 12.43
CA GLY A 112 25.85 -17.61 11.50
C GLY A 112 25.66 -17.19 10.05
N THR A 113 24.46 -16.75 9.64
CA THR A 113 24.15 -16.45 8.23
C THR A 113 24.67 -15.07 7.79
N GLU A 114 26.00 -14.91 7.77
CA GLU A 114 26.65 -13.81 7.02
C GLU A 114 26.54 -14.04 5.50
N GLU A 115 26.32 -15.29 5.08
CA GLU A 115 26.21 -15.69 3.68
C GLU A 115 24.75 -15.66 3.17
N GLU A 116 24.52 -15.04 2.00
CA GLU A 116 23.19 -14.92 1.38
C GLU A 116 22.61 -16.28 0.97
N TYR A 117 23.47 -17.24 0.60
CA TYR A 117 23.13 -18.59 0.13
C TYR A 117 23.75 -19.66 1.04
N PRO A 118 23.03 -20.11 2.09
CA PRO A 118 23.52 -21.03 3.10
C PRO A 118 24.04 -22.34 2.54
N ARG A 119 25.05 -22.90 3.18
CA ARG A 119 25.59 -24.24 2.91
C ARG A 119 24.64 -25.33 3.41
N HIS A 120 24.85 -26.55 2.92
CA HIS A 120 23.98 -27.68 3.26
C HIS A 120 23.92 -28.00 4.76
N ASP A 121 25.04 -27.85 5.49
CA ASP A 121 25.16 -28.05 6.94
C ASP A 121 24.31 -27.06 7.73
N GLU A 122 24.31 -25.79 7.30
CA GLU A 122 23.48 -24.73 7.87
C GLU A 122 21.98 -25.00 7.64
N VAL A 123 21.60 -25.44 6.44
CA VAL A 123 20.20 -25.83 6.15
C VAL A 123 19.77 -27.03 6.98
N ALA A 124 20.64 -28.04 7.13
CA ALA A 124 20.37 -29.20 7.96
C ALA A 124 20.21 -28.82 9.44
N ALA A 125 21.05 -27.93 9.96
CA ALA A 125 20.94 -27.40 11.32
C ALA A 125 19.65 -26.59 11.52
N TYR A 126 19.25 -25.79 10.54
CA TYR A 126 17.99 -25.04 10.56
C TYR A 126 16.75 -25.97 10.64
N LEU A 127 16.72 -27.03 9.83
CA LEU A 127 15.63 -28.01 9.86
C LEU A 127 15.57 -28.78 11.18
N ASP A 128 16.74 -29.15 11.74
CA ASP A 128 16.83 -29.80 13.05
C ASP A 128 16.32 -28.88 14.17
N ALA A 129 16.75 -27.61 14.16
CA ALA A 129 16.30 -26.60 15.11
C ALA A 129 14.78 -26.37 15.03
N TYR A 130 14.21 -26.32 13.82
CA TYR A 130 12.76 -26.26 13.62
C TYR A 130 12.07 -27.48 14.23
N ALA A 131 12.57 -28.68 13.94
CA ALA A 131 11.97 -29.92 14.43
C ALA A 131 11.99 -30.03 15.96
N ARG A 132 13.09 -29.61 16.61
CA ARG A 132 13.20 -29.52 18.08
C ARG A 132 12.25 -28.49 18.65
N ARG A 133 12.22 -27.29 18.07
CA ARG A 133 11.43 -26.15 18.57
C ARG A 133 9.95 -26.48 18.71
N PHE A 134 9.41 -27.25 17.77
CA PHE A 134 8.00 -27.59 17.68
C PHE A 134 7.66 -29.03 18.14
N GLY A 135 8.60 -29.72 18.79
CA GLY A 135 8.36 -31.07 19.32
C GLY A 135 8.09 -32.13 18.24
N VAL A 136 8.54 -31.89 17.00
CA VAL A 136 8.35 -32.83 15.88
C VAL A 136 9.21 -34.07 16.07
N LEU A 137 10.44 -33.93 16.57
CA LEU A 137 11.37 -35.05 16.75
C LEU A 137 10.83 -36.15 17.66
N GLU A 138 10.03 -35.80 18.67
CA GLU A 138 9.38 -36.75 19.59
C GLU A 138 8.36 -37.67 18.89
N ARG A 139 7.93 -37.30 17.68
CA ARG A 139 7.02 -38.09 16.84
C ARG A 139 7.73 -38.91 15.79
N VAL A 140 9.04 -38.74 15.62
CA VAL A 140 9.83 -39.41 14.59
C VAL A 140 10.37 -40.73 15.12
N ARG A 141 10.13 -41.79 14.34
CA ARG A 141 10.78 -43.09 14.44
C ARG A 141 11.86 -43.15 13.38
N PHE A 142 13.10 -42.95 13.81
CA PHE A 142 14.28 -43.06 12.97
C PHE A 142 14.60 -44.52 12.63
N GLY A 143 15.43 -44.73 11.61
CA GLY A 143 15.81 -46.05 11.14
C GLY A 143 14.62 -46.90 10.69
N SER A 144 13.47 -46.30 10.40
CA SER A 144 12.19 -46.96 10.14
C SER A 144 11.74 -46.72 8.70
N LYS A 145 12.16 -47.59 7.79
CA LYS A 145 11.84 -47.48 6.36
C LYS A 145 10.47 -48.08 6.05
N VAL A 146 9.54 -47.26 5.57
CA VAL A 146 8.26 -47.77 5.03
C VAL A 146 8.51 -48.41 3.67
N VAL A 147 8.22 -49.70 3.55
CA VAL A 147 8.45 -50.49 2.32
C VAL A 147 7.17 -50.77 1.54
N SER A 148 6.01 -50.73 2.21
CA SER A 148 4.70 -50.94 1.58
C SER A 148 3.59 -50.22 2.35
N ALA A 149 2.59 -49.73 1.62
CA ALA A 149 1.36 -49.13 2.13
C ALA A 149 0.15 -49.77 1.44
N GLU A 150 -0.76 -50.34 2.22
CA GLU A 150 -1.96 -51.05 1.76
C GLU A 150 -3.21 -50.42 2.37
N TYR A 151 -4.22 -50.15 1.56
CA TYR A 151 -5.52 -49.67 2.04
C TYR A 151 -6.49 -50.86 2.15
N VAL A 152 -7.08 -51.05 3.32
CA VAL A 152 -7.92 -52.21 3.65
C VAL A 152 -9.31 -51.76 4.13
N GLY A 153 -10.27 -52.69 4.14
CA GLY A 153 -11.62 -52.48 4.68
C GLY A 153 -12.70 -52.10 3.65
N VAL A 154 -12.29 -51.59 2.47
CA VAL A 154 -13.20 -51.32 1.33
C VAL A 154 -12.57 -51.88 0.05
N PRO A 155 -13.31 -52.66 -0.77
CA PRO A 155 -12.78 -53.22 -2.01
C PRO A 155 -12.53 -52.13 -3.07
N GLU A 156 -11.53 -52.34 -3.93
CA GLU A 156 -11.09 -51.37 -4.94
C GLU A 156 -12.21 -51.00 -5.93
N GLU A 157 -13.09 -51.95 -6.26
CA GLU A 157 -14.22 -51.71 -7.16
C GLU A 157 -15.21 -50.69 -6.58
N GLU A 158 -15.42 -50.74 -5.27
CA GLU A 158 -16.28 -49.76 -4.58
C GLU A 158 -15.60 -48.39 -4.53
N VAL A 159 -14.30 -48.35 -4.21
CA VAL A 159 -13.51 -47.10 -4.22
C VAL A 159 -13.52 -46.46 -5.61
N ALA A 160 -13.42 -47.26 -6.66
CA ALA A 160 -13.49 -46.80 -8.05
C ALA A 160 -14.86 -46.18 -8.39
N ALA A 161 -15.95 -46.66 -7.79
CA ALA A 161 -17.31 -46.19 -8.05
C ALA A 161 -17.73 -44.95 -7.23
N TRP A 162 -16.94 -44.54 -6.23
CA TRP A 162 -17.32 -43.41 -5.37
C TRP A 162 -17.46 -42.08 -6.12
N GLU A 163 -18.58 -41.39 -5.90
CA GLU A 163 -18.80 -40.02 -6.39
C GLU A 163 -18.18 -38.96 -5.46
N ARG A 164 -18.00 -39.29 -4.18
CA ARG A 164 -17.37 -38.43 -3.18
C ARG A 164 -16.06 -39.02 -2.70
N TRP A 165 -15.05 -38.17 -2.49
CA TRP A 165 -13.73 -38.60 -2.06
C TRP A 165 -13.79 -39.32 -0.70
N SER A 166 -13.13 -40.47 -0.57
CA SER A 166 -13.22 -41.34 0.61
C SER A 166 -14.67 -41.76 0.97
N GLY A 167 -15.57 -41.83 -0.01
CA GLY A 167 -16.96 -42.29 0.16
C GLY A 167 -17.95 -41.20 0.59
N ASN A 168 -17.54 -40.24 1.42
CA ASN A 168 -18.42 -39.20 1.96
C ASN A 168 -17.95 -37.75 1.72
N GLY A 169 -16.72 -37.54 1.25
CA GLY A 169 -16.09 -36.24 1.03
C GLY A 169 -15.19 -35.76 2.17
N GLU A 170 -15.06 -36.54 3.24
CA GLU A 170 -14.30 -36.20 4.45
C GLU A 170 -12.92 -36.89 4.50
N ALA A 171 -12.02 -36.35 5.33
CA ALA A 171 -10.64 -36.82 5.47
C ALA A 171 -10.52 -38.31 5.82
N PHE A 172 -11.37 -38.80 6.74
CA PHE A 172 -11.32 -40.15 7.31
C PHE A 172 -12.43 -41.07 6.79
N GLY A 173 -13.09 -40.68 5.70
CA GLY A 173 -14.20 -41.43 5.09
C GLY A 173 -15.36 -41.71 6.06
N ASP A 174 -16.12 -42.76 5.76
CA ASP A 174 -17.22 -43.26 6.62
C ASP A 174 -16.73 -44.19 7.75
N GLY A 175 -15.41 -44.34 7.88
CA GLY A 175 -14.75 -45.14 8.91
C GLY A 175 -14.59 -46.63 8.60
N ARG A 176 -14.97 -47.10 7.40
CA ARG A 176 -14.79 -48.50 6.98
C ARG A 176 -13.38 -48.85 6.51
N GLY A 177 -12.60 -47.88 6.02
CA GLY A 177 -11.28 -48.12 5.46
C GLY A 177 -10.13 -47.57 6.29
N GLU A 178 -8.98 -48.26 6.26
CA GLU A 178 -7.76 -47.93 7.01
C GLU A 178 -6.51 -48.25 6.18
N TRP A 179 -5.36 -47.69 6.57
CA TRP A 179 -4.05 -47.95 5.97
C TRP A 179 -3.17 -48.85 6.85
N LEU A 180 -2.60 -49.88 6.24
CA LEU A 180 -1.54 -50.73 6.80
C LEU A 180 -0.19 -50.32 6.22
N LEU A 181 0.74 -49.91 7.08
CA LEU A 181 2.11 -49.58 6.71
C LEU A 181 3.06 -50.68 7.15
N THR A 182 3.78 -51.28 6.20
CA THR A 182 4.86 -52.24 6.46
C THR A 182 6.17 -51.47 6.60
N VAL A 183 6.80 -51.57 7.76
CA VAL A 183 7.99 -50.81 8.15
C VAL A 183 9.13 -51.77 8.46
N GLN A 184 10.28 -51.55 7.84
CA GLN A 184 11.52 -52.27 8.08
C GLN A 184 12.45 -51.41 8.93
N HIS A 185 12.94 -51.95 10.05
CA HIS A 185 13.95 -51.26 10.86
C HIS A 185 15.34 -51.44 10.24
N ARG A 186 16.19 -50.41 10.23
CA ARG A 186 17.49 -50.42 9.53
C ARG A 186 18.40 -51.57 9.98
N GLU A 187 18.36 -51.89 11.27
CA GLU A 187 19.19 -52.94 11.89
C GLU A 187 18.56 -54.35 11.84
N SER A 188 17.35 -54.49 11.28
CA SER A 188 16.64 -55.76 11.24
C SER A 188 16.01 -56.02 9.87
N GLU A 189 16.16 -57.24 9.37
CA GLU A 189 15.42 -57.65 8.18
C GLU A 189 13.93 -57.88 8.45
N ALA A 190 13.52 -57.96 9.73
CA ALA A 190 12.13 -58.14 10.12
C ALA A 190 11.30 -56.88 9.85
N THR A 191 10.11 -57.08 9.30
CA THR A 191 9.13 -56.02 9.04
C THR A 191 8.05 -56.01 10.13
N GLN A 192 7.54 -54.82 10.42
CA GLN A 192 6.43 -54.59 11.35
C GLN A 192 5.31 -53.83 10.64
N THR A 193 4.07 -54.25 10.87
CA THR A 193 2.90 -53.61 10.27
C THR A 193 2.22 -52.70 11.27
N TYR A 194 1.92 -51.47 10.85
CA TYR A 194 1.23 -50.46 11.65
C TYR A 194 -0.06 -50.03 10.99
N LYS A 195 -1.11 -49.81 11.78
CA LYS A 195 -2.43 -49.37 11.30
C LYS A 195 -2.63 -47.88 11.53
N PHE A 196 -3.18 -47.19 10.53
CA PHE A 196 -3.49 -45.78 10.59
C PHE A 196 -4.76 -45.45 9.81
N ASP A 197 -5.47 -44.41 10.26
CA ASP A 197 -6.67 -43.94 9.56
C ASP A 197 -6.30 -43.08 8.34
N PHE A 198 -5.16 -42.38 8.39
CA PHE A 198 -4.72 -41.52 7.29
C PHE A 198 -3.21 -41.58 7.09
N VAL A 199 -2.74 -41.55 5.84
CA VAL A 199 -1.31 -41.57 5.49
C VAL A 199 -0.92 -40.31 4.71
N ILE A 200 0.18 -39.67 5.13
CA ILE A 200 0.81 -38.55 4.43
C ILE A 200 2.19 -38.95 3.93
N LEU A 201 2.36 -39.06 2.61
CA LEU A 201 3.62 -39.39 1.98
C LEU A 201 4.47 -38.14 1.76
N CYS A 202 5.61 -38.06 2.44
CA CYS A 202 6.59 -36.97 2.39
C CYS A 202 7.96 -37.45 1.86
N ILE A 203 7.95 -38.42 0.95
CA ILE A 203 9.12 -39.17 0.45
C ILE A 203 9.99 -38.41 -0.56
N GLY A 204 9.54 -37.25 -1.05
CA GLY A 204 10.26 -36.45 -2.04
C GLY A 204 10.36 -37.14 -3.40
N ARG A 205 11.39 -36.77 -4.20
CA ARG A 205 11.54 -37.16 -5.61
C ARG A 205 12.91 -37.73 -5.99
N TYR A 206 13.88 -37.67 -5.08
CA TYR A 206 15.28 -37.98 -5.38
C TYR A 206 15.72 -39.31 -4.76
N GLY A 207 14.80 -40.25 -4.54
CA GLY A 207 15.10 -41.53 -3.89
C GLY A 207 15.61 -42.64 -4.81
N ILE A 208 15.39 -42.55 -6.14
CA ILE A 208 15.81 -43.56 -7.12
C ILE A 208 16.64 -42.91 -8.24
N ALA A 209 17.86 -43.40 -8.45
CA ALA A 209 18.79 -42.90 -9.46
C ALA A 209 18.30 -43.23 -10.88
N SER A 210 18.52 -42.32 -11.83
CA SER A 210 18.23 -42.54 -13.25
C SER A 210 19.51 -42.86 -13.99
N VAL A 211 19.83 -44.14 -14.13
CA VAL A 211 21.02 -44.62 -14.86
C VAL A 211 20.66 -44.91 -16.32
N PRO A 212 21.40 -44.39 -17.31
CA PRO A 212 21.18 -44.71 -18.72
C PRO A 212 21.41 -46.20 -19.01
N THR A 213 20.68 -46.73 -19.99
CA THR A 213 20.89 -48.10 -20.48
C THR A 213 21.88 -48.09 -21.64
N PHE A 214 22.83 -49.03 -21.64
CA PHE A 214 23.87 -49.14 -22.66
C PHE A 214 23.74 -50.46 -23.44
N PRO A 215 24.13 -50.48 -24.73
CA PRO A 215 24.26 -51.73 -25.48
C PRO A 215 25.37 -52.61 -24.87
N PRO A 216 25.36 -53.94 -25.13
CA PRO A 216 26.37 -54.86 -24.61
C PRO A 216 27.80 -54.40 -24.93
N LYS A 217 28.70 -54.41 -23.94
CA LYS A 217 30.10 -53.92 -24.05
C LYS A 217 30.24 -52.41 -24.26
N GLY A 218 29.16 -51.65 -24.10
CA GLY A 218 29.17 -50.19 -24.18
C GLY A 218 28.85 -49.51 -22.85
N GLY A 219 28.61 -50.27 -21.79
CA GLY A 219 28.24 -49.77 -20.46
C GLY A 219 29.38 -49.79 -19.44
N PRO A 220 29.09 -49.48 -18.17
CA PRO A 220 30.07 -49.42 -17.09
C PRO A 220 30.92 -50.70 -16.90
N GLU A 221 30.44 -51.85 -17.38
CA GLU A 221 31.10 -53.15 -17.24
C GLU A 221 32.45 -53.27 -17.96
N VAL A 222 32.74 -52.39 -18.93
CA VAL A 222 34.03 -52.41 -19.66
C VAL A 222 35.06 -51.43 -19.10
N PHE A 223 34.69 -50.58 -18.15
CA PHE A 223 35.57 -49.55 -17.59
C PHE A 223 36.36 -50.09 -16.40
N HIS A 224 37.68 -49.87 -16.38
CA HIS A 224 38.54 -50.35 -15.29
C HIS A 224 38.53 -49.48 -14.03
N GLY A 225 38.03 -48.24 -14.14
CA GLY A 225 37.90 -47.33 -13.01
C GLY A 225 36.58 -47.48 -12.26
N GLN A 226 36.25 -46.49 -11.43
CA GLN A 226 35.03 -46.52 -10.62
C GLN A 226 33.89 -45.70 -11.25
N VAL A 227 32.70 -46.31 -11.38
CA VAL A 227 31.48 -45.61 -11.82
C VAL A 227 30.51 -45.50 -10.67
N LEU A 228 29.94 -44.31 -10.46
CA LEU A 228 28.93 -44.06 -9.45
C LEU A 228 27.88 -43.06 -9.95
N HIS A 229 26.65 -43.15 -9.43
CA HIS A 229 25.67 -42.09 -9.64
C HIS A 229 25.91 -40.94 -8.65
N SER A 230 25.53 -39.72 -9.03
CA SER A 230 25.59 -38.54 -8.15
C SER A 230 24.88 -38.73 -6.81
N MET A 231 23.87 -39.61 -6.76
CA MET A 231 23.19 -40.03 -5.52
C MET A 231 24.16 -40.76 -4.58
N ASP A 232 24.88 -41.75 -5.08
CA ASP A 232 25.79 -42.56 -4.27
C ASP A 232 26.99 -41.72 -3.85
N TYR A 233 27.48 -40.86 -4.75
CA TYR A 233 28.52 -39.87 -4.41
C TYR A 233 28.11 -38.98 -3.24
N SER A 234 26.88 -38.46 -3.28
CA SER A 234 26.32 -37.59 -2.23
C SER A 234 26.01 -38.32 -0.91
N ARG A 235 25.99 -39.66 -0.91
CA ARG A 235 25.78 -40.47 0.30
C ARG A 235 27.09 -40.82 1.01
N MET A 236 28.23 -40.62 0.36
CA MET A 236 29.53 -40.86 0.97
C MET A 236 29.81 -39.82 2.07
N ASP A 237 30.62 -40.22 3.05
CA ASP A 237 31.24 -39.27 3.97
C ASP A 237 32.08 -38.25 3.19
N HIS A 238 32.12 -36.99 3.64
CA HIS A 238 32.81 -35.92 2.93
C HIS A 238 34.32 -36.16 2.77
N ALA A 239 34.97 -36.77 3.77
CA ALA A 239 36.38 -37.13 3.67
C ALA A 239 36.57 -38.26 2.64
N ALA A 240 35.72 -39.29 2.69
CA ALA A 240 35.76 -40.37 1.71
C ALA A 240 35.50 -39.88 0.27
N ALA A 241 34.57 -38.95 0.08
CA ALA A 241 34.30 -38.33 -1.21
C ALA A 241 35.46 -37.48 -1.72
N ALA A 242 36.18 -36.78 -0.81
CA ALA A 242 37.39 -36.02 -1.14
C ALA A 242 38.56 -36.95 -1.52
N GLU A 243 38.78 -38.05 -0.78
CA GLU A 243 39.78 -39.06 -1.14
C GLU A 243 39.46 -39.76 -2.46
N LEU A 244 38.17 -39.98 -2.76
CA LEU A 244 37.76 -40.62 -4.01
C LEU A 244 38.24 -39.82 -5.23
N ILE A 245 38.18 -38.50 -5.18
CA ILE A 245 38.48 -37.60 -6.33
C ILE A 245 39.91 -37.07 -6.33
N ARG A 246 40.59 -37.02 -5.18
CA ARG A 246 41.91 -36.38 -5.04
C ARG A 246 42.96 -37.03 -5.93
N GLY A 247 43.60 -36.22 -6.77
CA GLY A 247 44.68 -36.65 -7.66
C GLY A 247 44.26 -37.59 -8.80
N LYS A 248 42.95 -37.68 -9.08
CA LYS A 248 42.38 -38.55 -10.12
C LYS A 248 41.74 -37.75 -11.24
N ARG A 249 41.71 -38.34 -12.44
CA ARG A 249 40.93 -37.82 -13.59
C ARG A 249 39.46 -38.17 -13.38
N VAL A 250 38.61 -37.15 -13.22
CA VAL A 250 37.18 -37.35 -12.95
C VAL A 250 36.36 -36.87 -14.14
N ALA A 251 35.49 -37.73 -14.67
CA ALA A 251 34.49 -37.37 -15.67
C ALA A 251 33.08 -37.32 -15.05
N VAL A 252 32.38 -36.20 -15.18
CA VAL A 252 31.01 -36.01 -14.68
C VAL A 252 30.06 -35.93 -15.87
N VAL A 253 29.10 -36.85 -15.94
CA VAL A 253 28.14 -36.92 -17.05
C VAL A 253 26.81 -36.29 -16.65
N GLY A 254 26.47 -35.17 -17.28
CA GLY A 254 25.23 -34.44 -17.07
C GLY A 254 25.42 -32.91 -17.13
N SER A 255 24.30 -32.19 -17.20
CA SER A 255 24.30 -30.70 -17.14
C SER A 255 23.28 -30.15 -16.14
N GLY A 256 22.77 -30.98 -15.23
CA GLY A 256 21.93 -30.52 -14.12
C GLY A 256 22.77 -29.88 -13.01
N LYS A 257 22.11 -29.26 -12.01
CA LYS A 257 22.79 -28.62 -10.88
C LYS A 257 23.81 -29.53 -10.17
N SER A 258 23.46 -30.81 -9.97
CA SER A 258 24.36 -31.79 -9.34
C SER A 258 25.66 -31.99 -10.14
N ALA A 259 25.60 -31.91 -11.48
CA ALA A 259 26.79 -32.00 -12.32
C ALA A 259 27.71 -30.80 -12.09
N PHE A 260 27.15 -29.59 -12.12
CA PHE A 260 27.93 -28.35 -11.89
C PHE A 260 28.60 -28.33 -10.51
N ASP A 261 27.90 -28.75 -9.46
CA ASP A 261 28.47 -28.78 -8.10
C ASP A 261 29.56 -29.85 -7.96
N THR A 262 29.35 -31.03 -8.55
CA THR A 262 30.33 -32.12 -8.53
C THR A 262 31.61 -31.69 -9.25
N VAL A 263 31.47 -31.09 -10.44
CA VAL A 263 32.63 -30.62 -11.23
C VAL A 263 33.38 -29.50 -10.51
N ALA A 264 32.67 -28.57 -9.87
CA ALA A 264 33.30 -27.52 -9.07
C ALA A 264 34.09 -28.10 -7.89
N GLN A 265 33.53 -29.08 -7.17
CA GLN A 265 34.21 -29.78 -6.08
C GLN A 265 35.47 -30.52 -6.57
N CYS A 266 35.39 -31.20 -7.71
CA CYS A 266 36.54 -31.86 -8.33
C CYS A 266 37.63 -30.85 -8.72
N ALA A 267 37.24 -29.72 -9.30
CA ALA A 267 38.17 -28.67 -9.69
C ALA A 267 38.86 -28.04 -8.47
N ASP A 268 38.14 -27.85 -7.36
CA ASP A 268 38.73 -27.35 -6.10
C ASP A 268 39.72 -28.35 -5.48
N ALA A 269 39.47 -29.65 -5.61
CA ALA A 269 40.35 -30.68 -5.07
C ALA A 269 41.62 -30.89 -5.91
N ASN A 270 41.55 -30.71 -7.23
CA ASN A 270 42.57 -31.18 -8.16
C ASN A 270 43.25 -30.08 -9.00
N GLY A 271 42.60 -28.93 -9.16
CA GLY A 271 43.05 -27.85 -10.04
C GLY A 271 43.30 -28.30 -11.49
N SER A 272 44.16 -27.58 -12.19
CA SER A 272 44.52 -27.87 -13.59
C SER A 272 45.46 -29.06 -13.76
N LYS A 273 46.02 -29.60 -12.66
CA LYS A 273 46.92 -30.77 -12.70
C LYS A 273 46.17 -32.07 -13.03
N TYR A 274 44.96 -32.24 -12.48
CA TYR A 274 44.08 -33.37 -12.79
C TYR A 274 42.67 -32.82 -13.09
N PRO A 275 42.46 -32.28 -14.30
CA PRO A 275 41.25 -31.54 -14.61
C PRO A 275 40.01 -32.42 -14.61
N CYS A 276 38.88 -31.85 -14.19
CA CYS A 276 37.60 -32.53 -14.22
C CYS A 276 36.88 -32.30 -15.54
N THR A 277 36.47 -33.36 -16.23
CA THR A 277 35.75 -33.27 -17.50
C THR A 277 34.24 -33.33 -17.28
N MET A 278 33.51 -32.27 -17.64
CA MET A 278 32.05 -32.26 -17.66
C MET A 278 31.53 -32.66 -19.04
N VAL A 279 30.87 -33.82 -19.13
CA VAL A 279 30.25 -34.33 -20.34
C VAL A 279 28.77 -33.98 -20.36
N TYR A 280 28.31 -33.25 -21.37
CA TYR A 280 26.91 -32.81 -21.45
C TYR A 280 26.31 -32.94 -22.85
N ARG A 281 25.01 -33.23 -22.91
CA ARG A 281 24.24 -33.25 -24.18
C ARG A 281 23.71 -31.88 -24.57
N SER A 282 23.09 -31.20 -23.61
CA SER A 282 22.40 -29.92 -23.84
C SER A 282 22.77 -28.92 -22.74
N PRO A 283 23.17 -27.69 -23.09
CA PRO A 283 23.45 -26.67 -22.08
C PRO A 283 22.18 -26.30 -21.28
N GLN A 284 22.36 -25.80 -20.07
CA GLN A 284 21.30 -25.29 -19.19
C GLN A 284 21.56 -23.82 -18.86
N TRP A 285 20.50 -23.07 -18.55
CA TRP A 285 20.62 -21.71 -18.03
C TRP A 285 21.13 -21.77 -16.58
N MET A 286 22.45 -21.68 -16.42
CA MET A 286 23.12 -21.52 -15.14
C MET A 286 23.47 -20.05 -14.96
N VAL A 287 22.86 -19.42 -13.96
CA VAL A 287 23.00 -17.98 -13.72
C VAL A 287 23.89 -17.74 -12.53
N ASP A 288 24.70 -16.68 -12.57
CA ASP A 288 25.38 -16.24 -11.35
C ASP A 288 24.36 -15.82 -10.28
N ALA A 289 24.78 -15.89 -9.01
CA ALA A 289 24.00 -15.40 -7.87
C ALA A 289 23.87 -13.87 -7.85
N GLY A 290 24.43 -13.18 -8.85
CA GLY A 290 24.36 -11.75 -8.99
C GLY A 290 22.93 -11.25 -9.22
N LEU A 291 22.67 -10.06 -8.71
CA LEU A 291 21.39 -9.39 -8.90
C LEU A 291 21.30 -8.87 -10.34
N VAL A 292 20.33 -9.35 -11.12
CA VAL A 292 20.04 -8.81 -12.46
C VAL A 292 19.58 -7.37 -12.29
N TRP A 293 20.44 -6.41 -12.67
CA TRP A 293 20.24 -4.97 -12.42
C TRP A 293 19.96 -4.61 -10.95
N GLY A 294 20.57 -5.33 -9.99
CA GLY A 294 20.33 -5.07 -8.56
C GLY A 294 19.03 -5.68 -8.02
N MET A 295 18.33 -6.52 -8.79
CA MET A 295 17.14 -7.26 -8.36
C MET A 295 17.37 -8.78 -8.32
N ASN A 296 16.85 -9.44 -7.27
CA ASN A 296 16.84 -10.89 -7.21
C ASN A 296 15.85 -11.45 -8.25
N LEU A 297 16.28 -12.45 -9.03
CA LEU A 297 15.46 -13.04 -10.09
C LEU A 297 14.13 -13.63 -9.58
N LEU A 298 14.10 -14.12 -8.33
CA LEU A 298 12.87 -14.58 -7.69
C LEU A 298 11.86 -13.43 -7.52
N ASN A 299 12.33 -12.22 -7.23
CA ASN A 299 11.45 -11.04 -7.05
C ASN A 299 10.77 -10.66 -8.36
N ILE A 300 11.44 -10.87 -9.50
CA ILE A 300 10.91 -10.57 -10.84
C ILE A 300 9.85 -11.61 -11.27
N THR A 301 9.91 -12.83 -10.70
CA THR A 301 9.13 -13.99 -11.19
C THR A 301 8.03 -14.46 -10.24
N THR A 302 8.02 -14.05 -8.96
CA THR A 302 7.12 -14.60 -7.91
C THR A 302 6.14 -13.59 -7.29
N SER A 303 6.02 -12.38 -7.84
CA SER A 303 4.97 -11.42 -7.44
C SER A 303 3.65 -11.69 -8.18
N ARG A 304 2.51 -11.24 -7.64
CA ARG A 304 1.21 -11.40 -8.34
C ARG A 304 1.20 -10.75 -9.73
N LEU A 305 1.90 -9.62 -9.88
CA LEU A 305 2.05 -8.94 -11.18
C LEU A 305 2.82 -9.82 -12.17
N ALA A 306 3.87 -10.51 -11.71
CA ALA A 306 4.61 -11.44 -12.54
C ALA A 306 3.73 -12.62 -12.99
N GLU A 307 2.95 -13.19 -12.07
CA GLU A 307 2.03 -14.29 -12.35
C GLU A 307 0.84 -13.86 -13.24
N LEU A 308 0.50 -12.57 -13.30
CA LEU A 308 -0.54 -12.06 -14.21
C LEU A 308 -0.16 -12.24 -15.68
N MET A 309 1.14 -12.24 -15.99
CA MET A 309 1.66 -12.40 -17.36
C MET A 309 1.76 -13.87 -17.81
N VAL A 310 1.27 -14.81 -16.99
CA VAL A 310 1.32 -16.26 -17.22
C VAL A 310 -0.09 -16.81 -17.19
N HIS A 311 -0.46 -17.58 -18.22
CA HIS A 311 -1.73 -18.31 -18.25
C HIS A 311 -1.79 -19.32 -17.11
N LYS A 312 -2.94 -19.41 -16.43
CA LYS A 312 -3.17 -20.30 -15.28
C LYS A 312 -4.15 -21.43 -15.63
N PRO A 313 -4.02 -22.62 -14.99
CA PRO A 313 -5.00 -23.70 -15.13
C PRO A 313 -6.40 -23.25 -14.73
N GLY A 314 -7.40 -23.51 -15.57
CA GLY A 314 -8.81 -23.21 -15.26
C GLY A 314 -9.13 -21.71 -15.12
N GLU A 315 -8.29 -20.81 -15.65
CA GLU A 315 -8.52 -19.36 -15.51
C GLU A 315 -9.71 -18.84 -16.32
N GLY A 316 -10.38 -17.82 -15.79
CA GLY A 316 -11.51 -17.18 -16.48
C GLY A 316 -11.07 -16.33 -17.68
N LEU A 317 -12.01 -16.04 -18.58
CA LEU A 317 -11.77 -15.28 -19.82
C LEU A 317 -11.00 -13.97 -19.60
N LEU A 318 -11.36 -13.20 -18.55
CA LEU A 318 -10.69 -11.93 -18.26
C LEU A 318 -9.21 -12.11 -17.93
N LEU A 319 -8.86 -13.08 -17.09
CA LEU A 319 -7.46 -13.37 -16.74
C LEU A 319 -6.69 -13.89 -17.95
N SER A 320 -7.33 -14.70 -18.78
CA SER A 320 -6.74 -15.18 -20.04
C SER A 320 -6.42 -14.04 -21.01
N VAL A 321 -7.36 -13.09 -21.20
CA VAL A 321 -7.14 -11.90 -22.03
C VAL A 321 -5.99 -11.04 -21.47
N LEU A 322 -5.96 -10.80 -20.16
CA LEU A 322 -4.89 -10.03 -19.52
C LEU A 322 -3.52 -10.71 -19.67
N ALA A 323 -3.43 -12.03 -19.43
CA ALA A 323 -2.20 -12.79 -19.62
C ALA A 323 -1.73 -12.75 -21.08
N THR A 324 -2.65 -12.83 -22.04
CA THR A 324 -2.35 -12.70 -23.47
C THR A 324 -1.80 -11.30 -23.80
N MET A 325 -2.49 -10.25 -23.35
CA MET A 325 -2.09 -8.85 -23.57
C MET A 325 -0.73 -8.52 -22.96
N LEU A 326 -0.38 -9.14 -21.82
CA LEU A 326 0.88 -8.92 -21.12
C LEU A 326 2.00 -9.88 -21.54
N THR A 327 1.72 -10.86 -22.42
CA THR A 327 2.73 -11.79 -22.94
C THR A 327 3.90 -11.08 -23.64
N PRO A 328 3.70 -10.02 -24.44
CA PRO A 328 4.81 -9.24 -25.02
C PRO A 328 5.72 -8.62 -23.96
N LEU A 329 5.16 -8.14 -22.84
CA LEU A 329 5.95 -7.58 -21.73
C LEU A 329 6.80 -8.66 -21.06
N ARG A 330 6.23 -9.84 -20.78
CA ARG A 330 7.00 -10.99 -20.26
C ARG A 330 8.09 -11.42 -21.22
N TRP A 331 7.80 -11.46 -22.52
CA TRP A 331 8.79 -11.76 -23.54
C TRP A 331 9.94 -10.74 -23.54
N LEU A 332 9.61 -9.45 -23.46
CA LEU A 332 10.60 -8.37 -23.38
C LEU A 332 11.49 -8.52 -22.15
N LEU A 333 10.90 -8.66 -20.95
CA LEU A 333 11.64 -8.86 -19.70
C LEU A 333 12.54 -10.09 -19.77
N SER A 334 12.03 -11.20 -20.32
CA SER A 334 12.83 -12.40 -20.54
C SER A 334 13.98 -12.16 -21.51
N LYS A 335 13.78 -11.39 -22.58
CA LYS A 335 14.84 -11.14 -23.56
C LYS A 335 15.92 -10.20 -23.03
N LEU A 336 15.53 -9.19 -22.28
CA LEU A 336 16.48 -8.33 -21.58
C LEU A 336 17.31 -9.13 -20.57
N THR A 337 16.68 -10.05 -19.82
CA THR A 337 17.39 -10.95 -18.88
C THR A 337 18.30 -11.95 -19.61
N GLU A 338 17.83 -12.51 -20.73
CA GLU A 338 18.61 -13.40 -21.59
C GLU A 338 19.86 -12.68 -22.13
N THR A 339 19.71 -11.44 -22.61
CA THR A 339 20.82 -10.61 -23.08
C THR A 339 21.78 -10.23 -21.95
N TYR A 340 21.26 -9.92 -20.76
CA TYR A 340 22.09 -9.65 -19.58
C TYR A 340 23.02 -10.82 -19.28
N TYR A 341 22.47 -12.04 -19.10
CA TYR A 341 23.29 -13.21 -18.77
C TYR A 341 24.23 -13.63 -19.90
N LYS A 342 23.84 -13.48 -21.17
CA LYS A 342 24.73 -13.72 -22.31
C LYS A 342 25.96 -12.80 -22.31
N ARG A 343 25.82 -11.57 -21.79
CA ARG A 343 26.89 -10.56 -21.77
C ARG A 343 27.71 -10.59 -20.48
N HIS A 344 27.07 -10.75 -19.33
CA HIS A 344 27.72 -10.72 -18.02
C HIS A 344 28.36 -12.05 -17.63
N THR A 345 27.70 -13.16 -17.96
CA THR A 345 28.25 -14.48 -17.71
C THR A 345 28.98 -14.96 -18.97
N PRO A 346 30.22 -15.47 -18.90
CA PRO A 346 30.99 -15.88 -20.08
C PRO A 346 30.47 -17.16 -20.76
N MET A 347 29.21 -17.57 -20.52
CA MET A 347 28.58 -18.75 -21.10
C MET A 347 28.60 -18.75 -22.63
N GLN A 348 28.50 -17.58 -23.27
CA GLN A 348 28.55 -17.46 -24.73
C GLN A 348 29.93 -17.79 -25.28
N ARG A 349 30.99 -17.36 -24.59
CA ARG A 349 32.39 -17.66 -24.96
C ARG A 349 32.68 -19.15 -24.92
N HIS A 350 32.07 -19.88 -23.98
CA HIS A 350 32.29 -21.32 -23.79
C HIS A 350 31.23 -22.21 -24.46
N GLY A 351 30.36 -21.66 -25.34
CA GLY A 351 29.33 -22.45 -26.03
C GLY A 351 28.24 -23.03 -25.11
N MET A 352 28.08 -22.48 -23.91
CA MET A 352 27.16 -22.95 -22.86
C MET A 352 25.79 -22.24 -22.89
N VAL A 353 25.48 -21.50 -23.96
CA VAL A 353 24.16 -20.87 -24.15
C VAL A 353 23.15 -21.93 -24.63
N PRO A 354 22.05 -22.17 -23.89
CA PRO A 354 21.04 -23.13 -24.31
C PRO A 354 20.33 -22.72 -25.61
N GLY A 355 19.92 -23.72 -26.41
CA GLY A 355 19.14 -23.50 -27.64
C GLY A 355 17.69 -23.06 -27.41
N TYR A 356 17.23 -22.96 -26.15
CA TYR A 356 15.89 -22.50 -25.77
C TYR A 356 15.96 -21.21 -24.94
N SER A 357 14.90 -20.41 -24.99
CA SER A 357 14.87 -19.08 -24.34
C SER A 357 14.89 -19.15 -22.81
N PHE A 358 15.37 -18.07 -22.19
CA PHE A 358 15.40 -17.93 -20.73
C PHE A 358 14.00 -18.09 -20.09
N SER A 359 12.96 -17.50 -20.67
CA SER A 359 11.58 -17.67 -20.20
C SER A 359 11.12 -19.13 -20.20
N ARG A 360 11.53 -19.94 -21.19
CA ARG A 360 11.20 -21.37 -21.21
C ARG A 360 11.86 -22.10 -20.04
N SER A 361 13.10 -21.72 -19.69
CA SER A 361 13.83 -22.27 -18.55
C SER A 361 13.13 -21.99 -17.22
N ILE A 362 12.70 -20.74 -17.01
CA ILE A 362 11.99 -20.31 -15.80
C ILE A 362 10.67 -21.07 -15.66
N LEU A 363 9.86 -21.13 -16.74
CA LEU A 363 8.57 -21.83 -16.72
C LEU A 363 8.73 -23.33 -16.39
N ALA A 364 9.83 -23.94 -16.84
CA ALA A 364 10.12 -25.36 -16.61
C ALA A 364 10.83 -25.67 -15.28
N CYS A 365 11.05 -24.68 -14.40
CA CYS A 365 11.86 -24.85 -13.18
C CYS A 365 13.27 -25.43 -13.48
N ARG A 366 13.90 -25.05 -14.61
CA ARG A 366 15.21 -25.58 -15.08
C ARG A 366 16.39 -24.64 -14.89
N LEU A 367 16.17 -23.54 -14.21
CA LEU A 367 17.21 -22.59 -13.85
C LEU A 367 18.04 -23.13 -12.68
N GLY A 368 19.37 -22.95 -12.71
CA GLY A 368 20.25 -23.24 -11.59
C GLY A 368 21.21 -22.09 -11.30
N ILE A 369 21.67 -21.99 -10.05
CA ILE A 369 22.74 -21.06 -9.67
C ILE A 369 24.10 -21.68 -10.03
N LEU A 370 24.94 -20.90 -10.70
CA LEU A 370 26.29 -21.27 -11.10
C LEU A 370 27.20 -21.33 -9.86
N PRO A 371 28.04 -22.38 -9.71
CA PRO A 371 29.08 -22.38 -8.68
C PRO A 371 30.02 -21.18 -8.83
N GLU A 372 30.50 -20.66 -7.70
CA GLU A 372 31.45 -19.54 -7.69
C GLU A 372 32.68 -19.87 -8.55
N ARG A 373 33.15 -18.89 -9.33
CA ARG A 373 34.35 -19.02 -10.19
C ARG A 373 34.29 -20.19 -11.19
N PHE A 374 33.09 -20.70 -11.53
CA PHE A 374 32.97 -21.85 -12.42
C PHE A 374 33.68 -21.62 -13.76
N TYR A 375 33.44 -20.49 -14.43
CA TYR A 375 34.07 -20.21 -15.72
C TYR A 375 35.55 -19.83 -15.60
N ASP A 376 35.99 -19.25 -14.47
CA ASP A 376 37.42 -19.04 -14.22
C ASP A 376 38.15 -20.38 -14.20
N ARG A 377 37.55 -21.40 -13.57
CA ARG A 377 38.07 -22.77 -13.56
C ARG A 377 37.98 -23.47 -14.92
N VAL A 378 37.12 -23.00 -15.82
CA VAL A 378 37.13 -23.46 -17.23
C VAL A 378 38.28 -22.79 -17.99
N ASP A 379 38.50 -21.49 -17.77
CA ASP A 379 39.58 -20.71 -18.39
C ASP A 379 40.97 -21.17 -17.92
N ASP A 380 41.15 -21.53 -16.64
CA ASP A 380 42.43 -22.04 -16.11
C ASP A 380 42.70 -23.53 -16.41
N GLY A 381 41.73 -24.21 -17.04
CA GLY A 381 41.82 -25.60 -17.45
C GLY A 381 41.48 -26.63 -16.37
N SER A 382 41.11 -26.24 -15.15
CA SER A 382 40.68 -27.16 -14.08
C SER A 382 39.36 -27.87 -14.41
N ILE A 383 38.53 -27.28 -15.26
CA ILE A 383 37.28 -27.83 -15.78
C ILE A 383 37.33 -27.90 -17.30
N VAL A 384 37.11 -29.08 -17.86
CA VAL A 384 37.04 -29.30 -19.31
C VAL A 384 35.60 -29.59 -19.71
N LEU A 385 35.04 -28.77 -20.59
CA LEU A 385 33.67 -28.92 -21.08
C LEU A 385 33.66 -29.76 -22.36
N ARG A 386 32.95 -30.89 -22.36
CA ARG A 386 32.80 -31.76 -23.55
C ARG A 386 31.34 -32.00 -23.87
N ARG A 387 30.93 -31.65 -25.09
CA ARG A 387 29.58 -31.90 -25.57
C ARG A 387 29.50 -33.29 -26.22
N CYS A 388 28.50 -34.08 -25.86
CA CYS A 388 28.20 -35.36 -26.49
C CYS A 388 26.95 -35.25 -27.38
N ASP A 389 27.03 -35.71 -28.63
CA ASP A 389 25.92 -35.67 -29.59
C ASP A 389 26.05 -36.81 -30.63
N PRO A 390 25.17 -37.84 -30.65
CA PRO A 390 23.95 -38.02 -29.86
C PRO A 390 24.11 -38.77 -28.52
N SER A 391 25.19 -39.54 -28.32
CA SER A 391 25.36 -40.42 -27.15
C SER A 391 26.83 -40.53 -26.67
N PHE A 392 27.03 -41.36 -25.63
CA PHE A 392 28.35 -41.72 -25.12
C PHE A 392 28.36 -43.22 -24.75
N SER A 393 29.52 -43.86 -24.77
CA SER A 393 29.76 -45.23 -24.31
C SER A 393 31.01 -45.27 -23.44
N PHE A 394 31.29 -46.42 -22.83
CA PHE A 394 32.48 -46.65 -22.02
C PHE A 394 33.57 -47.39 -22.82
N CYS A 395 34.83 -47.16 -22.46
CA CYS A 395 35.98 -47.98 -22.82
C CYS A 395 36.79 -48.34 -21.57
N ALA A 396 37.87 -49.11 -21.71
CA ALA A 396 38.69 -49.54 -20.57
C ALA A 396 39.28 -48.36 -19.77
N GLU A 397 39.60 -47.27 -20.46
CA GLU A 397 40.31 -46.10 -19.95
C GLU A 397 39.39 -44.92 -19.60
N GLY A 398 38.10 -44.96 -19.96
CA GLY A 398 37.18 -43.86 -19.72
C GLY A 398 35.91 -43.87 -20.56
N LEU A 399 35.57 -42.71 -21.15
CA LEU A 399 34.36 -42.50 -21.95
C LEU A 399 34.69 -42.27 -23.42
N VAL A 400 33.89 -42.84 -24.31
CA VAL A 400 33.92 -42.57 -25.76
C VAL A 400 32.72 -41.69 -26.10
N LEU A 401 32.96 -40.53 -26.70
CA LEU A 401 31.91 -39.61 -27.11
C LEU A 401 31.54 -39.81 -28.59
N ASP A 402 30.25 -39.70 -28.87
CA ASP A 402 29.81 -39.37 -30.22
C ASP A 402 29.89 -37.85 -30.43
N GLY A 403 30.45 -37.47 -31.58
CA GLY A 403 30.73 -36.09 -31.97
C GLY A 403 31.75 -36.03 -33.10
N ALA A 404 31.93 -34.85 -33.71
CA ALA A 404 32.82 -34.62 -34.85
C ALA A 404 34.09 -33.83 -34.45
N THR A 405 34.83 -34.33 -33.46
CA THR A 405 36.04 -33.68 -32.92
C THR A 405 37.15 -34.69 -32.64
N SER A 406 38.42 -34.25 -32.71
CA SER A 406 39.64 -35.06 -32.57
C SER A 406 39.86 -35.74 -31.21
N ASP A 407 39.15 -35.32 -30.16
CA ASP A 407 39.25 -35.87 -28.80
C ASP A 407 38.06 -36.81 -28.50
N ARG A 408 38.01 -37.95 -29.19
CA ARG A 408 36.88 -38.90 -29.10
C ARG A 408 36.83 -39.69 -27.78
N VAL A 409 37.97 -39.86 -27.11
CA VAL A 409 38.10 -40.60 -25.85
C VAL A 409 38.45 -39.63 -24.73
N ILE A 410 37.74 -39.73 -23.61
CA ILE A 410 37.98 -38.99 -22.38
C ILE A 410 38.49 -39.99 -21.36
N ASP A 411 39.76 -39.90 -21.03
CA ASP A 411 40.32 -40.74 -19.98
C ASP A 411 39.79 -40.31 -18.61
N ALA A 412 39.42 -41.30 -17.79
CA ALA A 412 38.94 -41.07 -16.44
C ALA A 412 39.36 -42.23 -15.53
N ASP A 413 39.60 -41.94 -14.26
CA ASP A 413 39.77 -42.97 -13.22
C ASP A 413 38.46 -43.13 -12.42
N VAL A 414 37.62 -42.08 -12.41
CA VAL A 414 36.31 -42.05 -11.76
C VAL A 414 35.28 -41.38 -12.68
N ILE A 415 34.12 -42.02 -12.86
CA ILE A 415 33.01 -41.49 -13.64
C ILE A 415 31.78 -41.29 -12.73
N ILE A 416 31.28 -40.06 -12.66
CA ILE A 416 30.10 -39.69 -11.87
C ILE A 416 28.93 -39.38 -12.79
N LEU A 417 27.89 -40.21 -12.74
CA LEU A 417 26.65 -40.02 -13.51
C LEU A 417 25.71 -39.06 -12.78
N ALA A 418 25.62 -37.83 -13.27
CA ALA A 418 24.67 -36.81 -12.81
C ALA A 418 23.43 -36.76 -13.73
N THR A 419 22.84 -37.93 -13.97
CA THR A 419 21.83 -38.18 -15.02
C THR A 419 20.37 -38.07 -14.55
N GLY A 420 20.13 -37.76 -13.28
CA GLY A 420 18.79 -37.44 -12.73
C GLY A 420 18.17 -38.56 -11.89
N PHE A 421 16.85 -38.51 -11.67
CA PHE A 421 16.13 -39.39 -10.74
C PHE A 421 14.77 -39.84 -11.28
N GLN A 422 14.30 -41.04 -10.87
CA GLN A 422 13.01 -41.62 -11.24
C GLN A 422 11.97 -41.46 -10.11
N ALA A 423 11.43 -40.26 -9.97
CA ALA A 423 10.55 -39.90 -8.85
C ALA A 423 9.23 -40.67 -8.81
N ASP A 424 8.60 -40.94 -9.97
CA ASP A 424 7.26 -41.53 -10.05
C ASP A 424 7.28 -43.03 -9.70
N ARG A 425 8.41 -43.69 -9.95
CA ARG A 425 8.63 -45.09 -9.59
C ARG A 425 8.58 -45.31 -8.07
N GLN A 426 9.21 -44.43 -7.30
CA GLN A 426 9.23 -44.54 -5.83
C GLN A 426 7.82 -44.44 -5.23
N LEU A 427 6.98 -43.55 -5.78
CA LEU A 427 5.59 -43.36 -5.34
C LEU A 427 4.68 -44.52 -5.76
N ARG A 428 4.95 -45.14 -6.91
CA ARG A 428 4.22 -46.31 -7.36
C ARG A 428 4.57 -47.54 -6.53
N ASP A 429 5.86 -47.78 -6.33
CA ASP A 429 6.37 -49.02 -5.75
C ASP A 429 6.11 -49.11 -4.23
N ILE A 430 5.77 -48.00 -3.55
CA ILE A 430 5.35 -48.00 -2.13
C ILE A 430 3.90 -48.48 -1.93
N LEU A 431 3.04 -48.45 -2.96
CA LEU A 431 1.64 -48.86 -2.84
C LEU A 431 1.51 -50.35 -3.15
N ALA A 432 0.94 -51.13 -2.23
CA ALA A 432 0.76 -52.57 -2.40
C ALA A 432 -0.21 -52.89 -3.55
N SER A 433 -1.26 -52.08 -3.71
CA SER A 433 -2.26 -52.22 -4.77
C SER A 433 -1.66 -51.89 -6.14
N THR A 434 -1.80 -52.84 -7.07
CA THR A 434 -1.40 -52.62 -8.47
C THR A 434 -2.28 -51.57 -9.16
N TRP A 435 -3.56 -51.45 -8.77
CA TRP A 435 -4.46 -50.44 -9.31
C TRP A 435 -4.10 -49.05 -8.80
N PHE A 436 -3.92 -48.87 -7.49
CA PHE A 436 -3.46 -47.59 -6.92
C PHE A 436 -2.10 -47.18 -7.48
N GLY A 437 -1.17 -48.12 -7.63
CA GLY A 437 0.12 -47.88 -8.30
C GLY A 437 -0.03 -47.39 -9.74
N LYS A 438 -0.93 -47.98 -10.54
CA LYS A 438 -1.18 -47.56 -11.92
C LYS A 438 -1.83 -46.18 -12.04
N ILE A 439 -2.79 -45.85 -11.17
CA ILE A 439 -3.50 -44.57 -11.26
C ILE A 439 -2.67 -43.41 -10.70
N VAL A 440 -1.85 -43.65 -9.66
CA VAL A 440 -0.96 -42.62 -9.10
C VAL A 440 0.17 -42.26 -10.08
N ALA A 441 0.68 -43.23 -10.83
CA ALA A 441 1.77 -43.05 -11.79
C ALA A 441 1.54 -43.89 -13.05
N LYS A 442 0.79 -43.33 -14.02
CA LYS A 442 0.43 -44.00 -15.29
C LYS A 442 1.63 -44.35 -16.17
N SER A 443 2.66 -43.51 -16.18
CA SER A 443 3.94 -43.75 -16.88
C SER A 443 5.09 -43.04 -16.15
N LEU A 444 6.34 -43.47 -16.39
CA LEU A 444 7.54 -42.88 -15.76
C LEU A 444 7.78 -41.40 -16.13
N ASP A 445 7.01 -40.87 -17.09
CA ASP A 445 7.14 -39.50 -17.60
C ASP A 445 5.88 -38.64 -17.40
N ALA A 446 4.81 -39.20 -16.84
CA ALA A 446 3.54 -38.51 -16.62
C ALA A 446 3.53 -37.75 -15.29
N THR A 447 2.82 -36.63 -15.23
CA THR A 447 2.61 -35.90 -13.98
C THR A 447 1.64 -36.64 -13.06
N VAL A 448 1.99 -36.79 -11.77
CA VAL A 448 1.09 -37.38 -10.77
C VAL A 448 -0.23 -36.58 -10.69
N PRO A 449 -1.39 -37.25 -10.88
CA PRO A 449 -2.70 -36.60 -10.98
C PRO A 449 -3.27 -36.24 -9.61
N LEU A 450 -2.71 -35.20 -8.99
CA LEU A 450 -3.09 -34.75 -7.64
C LEU A 450 -3.98 -33.52 -7.66
N TYR A 451 -5.16 -33.60 -7.04
CA TYR A 451 -5.99 -32.45 -6.70
C TYR A 451 -5.25 -31.57 -5.68
N ARG A 452 -5.19 -30.26 -5.96
CA ARG A 452 -4.38 -29.29 -5.21
C ARG A 452 -2.93 -29.73 -5.01
N ARG A 453 -2.38 -30.61 -5.85
CA ARG A 453 -1.05 -31.21 -5.66
C ARG A 453 -0.85 -31.92 -4.29
N CYS A 454 -1.94 -32.24 -3.59
CA CYS A 454 -1.92 -32.84 -2.25
C CYS A 454 -2.58 -34.22 -2.22
N VAL A 455 -3.74 -34.40 -2.85
CA VAL A 455 -4.54 -35.65 -2.72
C VAL A 455 -4.89 -36.22 -4.08
N HIS A 456 -4.93 -37.55 -4.20
CA HIS A 456 -5.37 -38.19 -5.44
C HIS A 456 -6.91 -38.35 -5.42
N PRO A 457 -7.65 -38.01 -6.50
CA PRO A 457 -9.11 -38.08 -6.52
C PRO A 457 -9.72 -39.46 -6.23
N ARG A 458 -8.97 -40.54 -6.52
CA ARG A 458 -9.42 -41.94 -6.36
C ARG A 458 -8.65 -42.75 -5.32
N ILE A 459 -7.66 -42.16 -4.64
CA ILE A 459 -6.97 -42.84 -3.53
C ILE A 459 -7.47 -42.21 -2.23
N PRO A 460 -8.21 -42.95 -1.40
CA PRO A 460 -8.85 -42.40 -0.22
C PRO A 460 -7.87 -42.23 0.94
N GLN A 461 -8.19 -41.31 1.86
CA GLN A 461 -7.51 -41.14 3.15
C GLN A 461 -5.97 -41.02 3.04
N MET A 462 -5.47 -40.48 1.91
CA MET A 462 -4.04 -40.35 1.63
C MET A 462 -3.73 -38.97 1.04
N ALA A 463 -2.64 -38.37 1.52
CA ALA A 463 -2.07 -37.15 0.96
C ALA A 463 -0.58 -37.34 0.61
N ILE A 464 -0.08 -36.54 -0.33
CA ILE A 464 1.31 -36.48 -0.75
C ILE A 464 1.76 -35.01 -0.64
N ILE A 465 2.86 -34.77 0.09
CA ILE A 465 3.42 -33.43 0.29
C ILE A 465 4.88 -33.44 -0.13
N GLY A 466 5.29 -32.41 -0.87
CA GLY A 466 6.68 -32.27 -1.35
C GLY A 466 6.93 -32.82 -2.75
N TYR A 467 5.87 -33.08 -3.52
CA TYR A 467 5.98 -33.61 -4.89
C TYR A 467 5.92 -32.53 -5.99
N ALA A 468 5.39 -31.34 -5.69
CA ALA A 468 5.43 -30.21 -6.62
C ALA A 468 6.79 -29.49 -6.55
N GLU A 469 7.23 -28.90 -7.66
CA GLU A 469 8.45 -28.10 -7.73
C GLU A 469 8.12 -26.60 -7.75
N SER A 470 8.88 -25.83 -7.01
CA SER A 470 8.86 -24.38 -7.00
C SER A 470 10.30 -23.86 -6.93
N ALA A 471 10.48 -22.57 -7.19
CA ALA A 471 11.78 -21.93 -7.08
C ALA A 471 12.27 -21.90 -5.61
N ALA A 472 11.36 -21.83 -4.64
CA ALA A 472 11.65 -21.95 -3.20
C ALA A 472 10.71 -22.96 -2.54
N ASN A 473 11.15 -24.22 -2.43
CA ASN A 473 10.28 -25.37 -2.14
C ASN A 473 9.73 -25.46 -0.71
N ILE A 474 10.37 -24.87 0.30
CA ILE A 474 10.02 -25.12 1.70
C ILE A 474 8.65 -24.56 2.11
N TYR A 475 8.31 -23.34 1.70
CA TYR A 475 7.06 -22.70 2.13
C TYR A 475 5.82 -23.18 1.35
N PRO A 476 5.88 -23.54 0.06
CA PRO A 476 4.77 -24.24 -0.59
C PRO A 476 4.51 -25.60 0.05
N TYR A 477 5.55 -26.32 0.49
CA TYR A 477 5.37 -27.59 1.21
C TYR A 477 4.72 -27.36 2.58
N GLU A 478 5.10 -26.29 3.27
CA GLU A 478 4.43 -25.88 4.50
C GLU A 478 2.95 -25.55 4.27
N MET A 479 2.62 -24.84 3.18
CA MET A 479 1.24 -24.51 2.81
C MET A 479 0.40 -25.76 2.50
N MET A 480 0.98 -26.74 1.81
CA MET A 480 0.34 -28.05 1.62
C MET A 480 0.12 -28.76 2.97
N GLY A 481 1.10 -28.72 3.88
CA GLY A 481 0.97 -29.25 5.24
C GLY A 481 -0.16 -28.58 6.03
N LYS A 482 -0.28 -27.26 5.95
CA LYS A 482 -1.39 -26.49 6.54
C LYS A 482 -2.73 -26.91 5.93
N TRP A 483 -2.82 -27.01 4.61
CA TRP A 483 -4.05 -27.39 3.91
C TRP A 483 -4.50 -28.81 4.29
N VAL A 484 -3.58 -29.78 4.30
CA VAL A 484 -3.85 -31.16 4.73
C VAL A 484 -4.29 -31.17 6.21
N ALA A 485 -3.60 -30.46 7.11
CA ALA A 485 -4.03 -30.39 8.51
C ALA A 485 -5.43 -29.78 8.70
N HIS A 486 -5.83 -28.81 7.87
CA HIS A 486 -7.20 -28.27 7.86
C HIS A 486 -8.22 -29.27 7.33
N LEU A 487 -7.88 -30.04 6.29
CA LEU A 487 -8.71 -31.13 5.79
C LEU A 487 -8.96 -32.18 6.88
N LEU A 488 -7.91 -32.66 7.57
CA LEU A 488 -8.03 -33.67 8.62
C LEU A 488 -8.87 -33.18 9.81
N ASP A 489 -8.81 -31.90 10.15
CA ASP A 489 -9.61 -31.32 11.24
C ASP A 489 -11.04 -30.94 10.83
N GLY A 490 -11.48 -31.33 9.61
CA GLY A 490 -12.82 -31.08 9.11
C GLY A 490 -13.12 -29.60 8.83
N ALA A 491 -12.09 -28.78 8.63
CA ALA A 491 -12.26 -27.34 8.38
C ALA A 491 -13.00 -27.03 7.07
N PHE A 492 -12.89 -27.95 6.09
CA PHE A 492 -13.59 -27.97 4.82
C PHE A 492 -13.70 -29.43 4.33
N GLN A 493 -14.62 -29.68 3.40
CA GLN A 493 -14.76 -30.97 2.70
C GLN A 493 -14.25 -30.86 1.26
N LEU A 494 -13.79 -31.97 0.70
CA LEU A 494 -13.38 -32.00 -0.70
C LEU A 494 -14.60 -32.01 -1.62
N PRO A 495 -14.49 -31.43 -2.83
CA PRO A 495 -15.55 -31.53 -3.82
C PRO A 495 -15.74 -32.97 -4.30
N ASP A 496 -16.80 -33.22 -5.07
CA ASP A 496 -17.02 -34.52 -5.72
C ASP A 496 -15.82 -34.93 -6.60
N VAL A 497 -15.66 -36.24 -6.79
CA VAL A 497 -14.50 -36.80 -7.47
C VAL A 497 -14.43 -36.33 -8.92
N ALA A 498 -15.56 -36.13 -9.60
CA ALA A 498 -15.61 -35.63 -10.96
C ALA A 498 -15.03 -34.19 -11.08
N ARG A 499 -15.33 -33.31 -10.12
CA ARG A 499 -14.74 -31.95 -10.06
C ARG A 499 -13.25 -32.01 -9.74
N MET A 500 -12.84 -32.90 -8.85
CA MET A 500 -11.41 -33.09 -8.55
C MET A 500 -10.65 -33.55 -9.81
N GLU A 501 -11.18 -34.54 -10.53
CA GLU A 501 -10.62 -35.07 -11.78
C GLU A 501 -10.60 -34.01 -12.88
N LYS A 502 -11.66 -33.21 -13.03
CA LYS A 502 -11.67 -32.07 -13.95
C LYS A 502 -10.55 -31.08 -13.65
N SER A 503 -10.37 -30.71 -12.38
CA SER A 503 -9.29 -29.81 -11.97
C SER A 503 -7.92 -30.44 -12.27
N VAL A 504 -7.74 -31.73 -12.01
CA VAL A 504 -6.52 -32.45 -12.36
C VAL A 504 -6.26 -32.37 -13.87
N VAL A 505 -7.28 -32.59 -14.71
CA VAL A 505 -7.16 -32.48 -16.18
C VAL A 505 -6.77 -31.07 -16.61
N GLU A 506 -7.33 -30.01 -16.01
CA GLU A 506 -6.95 -28.62 -16.30
C GLU A 506 -5.46 -28.36 -15.98
N TRP A 507 -4.98 -28.90 -14.86
CA TRP A 507 -3.57 -28.79 -14.47
C TRP A 507 -2.62 -29.64 -15.34
N VAL A 508 -3.08 -30.81 -15.81
CA VAL A 508 -2.33 -31.66 -16.74
C VAL A 508 -2.27 -31.01 -18.12
N GLY A 509 -3.40 -30.52 -18.65
CA GLY A 509 -3.45 -29.82 -19.93
C GLY A 509 -2.59 -28.54 -19.92
N TRP A 510 -2.63 -27.78 -18.84
CA TRP A 510 -1.72 -26.64 -18.66
C TRP A 510 -0.24 -27.06 -18.66
N ALA A 511 0.10 -28.15 -17.96
CA ALA A 511 1.46 -28.70 -17.97
C ALA A 511 1.90 -29.17 -19.36
N GLU A 512 0.99 -29.78 -20.14
CA GLU A 512 1.23 -30.19 -21.52
C GLU A 512 1.41 -28.99 -22.46
N ASP A 513 0.62 -27.93 -22.32
CA ASP A 513 0.78 -26.71 -23.10
C ASP A 513 2.08 -25.98 -22.76
N MET A 514 2.46 -25.95 -21.48
CA MET A 514 3.77 -25.50 -21.05
C MET A 514 4.89 -26.37 -21.63
N ARG A 515 4.70 -27.69 -21.74
CA ARG A 515 5.64 -28.62 -22.38
C ARG A 515 5.78 -28.36 -23.88
N LYS A 516 4.68 -28.17 -24.62
CA LYS A 516 4.74 -27.74 -26.04
C LYS A 516 5.52 -26.44 -26.20
N CYS A 517 5.33 -25.50 -25.27
CA CYS A 517 6.01 -24.21 -25.28
C CYS A 517 7.47 -24.27 -24.83
N SER A 518 7.93 -25.30 -24.12
CA SER A 518 9.29 -25.39 -23.53
C SER A 518 10.12 -26.60 -24.00
N GLY A 519 9.54 -27.47 -24.83
CA GLY A 519 10.14 -28.70 -25.39
C GLY A 519 10.00 -29.93 -24.49
N ASP A 520 10.64 -31.04 -24.87
CA ASP A 520 10.64 -32.32 -24.11
C ASP A 520 11.26 -32.26 -22.70
N TYR A 521 11.73 -31.07 -22.34
CA TYR A 521 12.47 -30.76 -21.12
C TYR A 521 11.55 -30.43 -19.94
N PHE A 522 10.25 -30.22 -20.17
CA PHE A 522 9.19 -30.12 -19.15
C PHE A 522 8.53 -31.48 -18.95
N ARG A 523 9.07 -32.28 -18.03
CA ARG A 523 8.27 -33.32 -17.36
C ARG A 523 7.77 -32.68 -16.05
N LYS A 524 7.19 -33.46 -15.13
CA LYS A 524 6.92 -33.03 -13.73
C LYS A 524 5.81 -31.96 -13.51
N SER A 525 5.55 -31.66 -12.23
CA SER A 525 4.57 -30.71 -11.69
C SER A 525 5.25 -29.45 -11.10
N CYS A 526 5.67 -28.51 -11.95
CA CYS A 526 6.24 -27.22 -11.53
C CYS A 526 5.13 -26.18 -11.31
N ILE A 527 5.13 -25.54 -10.14
CA ILE A 527 4.27 -24.41 -9.75
C ILE A 527 5.08 -23.11 -9.59
N GLY A 528 6.38 -23.11 -9.89
CA GLY A 528 7.30 -22.01 -9.57
C GLY A 528 6.87 -20.64 -10.09
N THR A 529 6.24 -20.58 -11.27
CA THR A 529 5.77 -19.32 -11.89
C THR A 529 4.33 -18.94 -11.56
N ILE A 530 3.64 -19.74 -10.76
CA ILE A 530 2.25 -19.54 -10.32
C ILE A 530 2.06 -19.94 -8.85
N THR A 531 3.12 -19.84 -8.03
CA THR A 531 3.13 -20.35 -6.65
C THR A 531 2.17 -19.56 -5.76
N THR A 532 2.06 -18.25 -5.97
CA THR A 532 1.13 -17.38 -5.24
C THR A 532 -0.31 -17.76 -5.57
N TRP A 533 -0.64 -17.87 -6.86
CA TRP A 533 -1.96 -18.29 -7.31
C TRP A 533 -2.34 -19.71 -6.84
N TYR A 534 -1.36 -20.62 -6.77
CA TYR A 534 -1.56 -21.93 -6.17
C TYR A 534 -1.89 -21.83 -4.67
N ASN A 535 -1.10 -21.07 -3.90
CA ASN A 535 -1.35 -20.86 -2.48
C ASN A 535 -2.67 -20.12 -2.20
N ASP A 536 -3.13 -19.27 -3.12
CA ASP A 536 -4.42 -18.61 -3.02
C ASP A 536 -5.58 -19.60 -3.01
N GLN A 537 -5.48 -20.64 -3.85
CA GLN A 537 -6.48 -21.71 -3.88
C GLN A 537 -6.49 -22.48 -2.56
N LEU A 538 -5.31 -22.79 -2.00
CA LEU A 538 -5.22 -23.42 -0.68
C LEU A 538 -5.80 -22.52 0.42
N CYS A 539 -5.54 -21.21 0.37
CA CYS A 539 -6.12 -20.25 1.30
C CYS A 539 -7.65 -20.23 1.20
N HIS A 540 -8.18 -20.18 -0.03
CA HIS A 540 -9.61 -20.19 -0.29
C HIS A 540 -10.28 -21.45 0.26
N ASP A 541 -9.73 -22.63 -0.03
CA ASP A 541 -10.23 -23.91 0.48
C ASP A 541 -10.25 -23.93 2.02
N MET A 542 -9.20 -23.40 2.67
CA MET A 542 -9.10 -23.29 4.13
C MET A 542 -9.96 -22.16 4.75
N GLY A 543 -10.62 -21.33 3.94
CA GLY A 543 -11.44 -20.21 4.39
C GLY A 543 -10.66 -18.94 4.78
N TYR A 544 -9.43 -18.77 4.29
CA TYR A 544 -8.59 -17.60 4.53
C TYR A 544 -8.58 -16.64 3.34
N ASN A 545 -8.39 -15.36 3.63
CA ASN A 545 -8.10 -14.37 2.60
C ASN A 545 -6.73 -14.68 1.95
N PRO A 546 -6.68 -14.89 0.62
CA PRO A 546 -5.43 -15.11 -0.11
C PRO A 546 -4.53 -13.86 -0.17
N ARG A 547 -5.08 -12.66 0.02
CA ARG A 547 -4.28 -11.43 0.11
C ARG A 547 -3.64 -11.32 1.49
N ARG A 548 -2.34 -11.59 1.57
CA ARG A 548 -1.60 -11.68 2.83
C ARG A 548 -0.74 -10.45 3.13
N LYS A 549 -0.45 -9.65 2.12
CA LYS A 549 0.36 -8.44 2.23
C LYS A 549 -0.49 -7.25 2.65
N LYS A 550 0.07 -6.36 3.47
CA LYS A 550 -0.60 -5.13 3.90
C LYS A 550 -0.52 -4.08 2.80
N GLY A 551 -1.68 -3.68 2.30
CA GLY A 551 -1.79 -2.72 1.21
C GLY A 551 -1.67 -3.42 -0.13
N LEU A 552 -2.42 -2.90 -1.11
CA LEU A 552 -2.51 -3.57 -2.40
C LEU A 552 -1.16 -3.46 -3.18
N LEU A 553 -0.23 -2.58 -2.80
CA LEU A 553 1.12 -2.42 -3.38
C LEU A 553 1.93 -3.69 -3.18
N ALA A 554 2.07 -4.07 -1.90
CA ALA A 554 2.75 -5.26 -1.47
C ALA A 554 2.01 -6.52 -1.94
N ASP A 555 0.67 -6.48 -2.00
CA ASP A 555 -0.11 -7.56 -2.62
C ASP A 555 0.31 -7.82 -4.09
N TRP A 556 0.67 -6.78 -4.86
CA TRP A 556 0.85 -6.94 -6.30
C TRP A 556 2.30 -7.04 -6.80
N ILE A 557 3.28 -6.30 -6.26
CA ILE A 557 4.68 -6.39 -6.73
C ILE A 557 5.67 -6.91 -5.69
N GLU A 558 5.36 -6.91 -4.40
CA GLU A 558 6.24 -7.62 -3.47
C GLU A 558 6.10 -9.13 -3.72
N PRO A 559 7.22 -9.87 -3.71
CA PRO A 559 7.17 -11.32 -3.79
C PRO A 559 6.46 -11.87 -2.55
N TYR A 560 5.61 -12.86 -2.77
CA TYR A 560 5.02 -13.64 -1.68
C TYR A 560 6.05 -14.65 -1.17
N GLY A 561 6.22 -14.69 0.15
CA GLY A 561 7.16 -15.57 0.82
C GLY A 561 6.55 -16.24 2.05
N ALA A 562 7.36 -17.06 2.73
CA ALA A 562 6.90 -17.89 3.84
C ALA A 562 6.17 -17.12 4.95
N THR A 563 6.75 -16.01 5.40
CA THR A 563 6.24 -15.21 6.51
C THR A 563 4.87 -14.57 6.25
N ASP A 564 4.45 -14.42 4.99
CA ASP A 564 3.11 -13.91 4.64
C ASP A 564 1.99 -14.89 5.04
N TYR A 565 2.33 -16.18 5.09
CA TYR A 565 1.42 -17.26 5.46
C TYR A 565 1.52 -17.66 6.93
N ALA A 566 2.30 -16.94 7.76
CA ALA A 566 2.48 -17.26 9.18
C ALA A 566 1.14 -17.33 9.92
N GLY A 567 0.29 -16.30 9.77
CA GLY A 567 -1.00 -16.20 10.47
C GLY A 567 -2.13 -17.14 10.02
N ILE A 568 -1.83 -18.27 9.36
CA ILE A 568 -2.83 -19.31 9.04
C ILE A 568 -2.87 -20.30 10.22
N TYR A 569 -3.70 -19.98 11.21
CA TYR A 569 -3.96 -20.81 12.38
C TYR A 569 -5.47 -20.82 12.63
N ARG A 570 -6.18 -21.95 12.40
CA ARG A 570 -7.59 -22.04 12.78
C ARG A 570 -7.65 -22.67 14.16
N TRP A 571 -7.70 -21.84 15.20
CA TRP A 571 -8.24 -22.22 16.50
C TRP A 571 -9.77 -22.16 16.39
N SER A 572 -10.46 -23.27 16.65
CA SER A 572 -11.93 -23.28 16.67
C SER A 572 -12.42 -22.36 17.80
N SER A 573 -13.00 -21.23 17.39
CA SER A 573 -13.67 -20.27 18.26
C SER A 573 -14.97 -20.89 18.79
N ARG A 574 -14.89 -21.56 19.94
CA ARG A 574 -16.00 -21.64 20.91
C ARG A 574 -15.59 -21.29 22.36
N LEU A 575 -14.29 -21.18 22.66
CA LEU A 575 -13.81 -20.83 24.01
C LEU A 575 -13.20 -19.41 24.16
N ALA A 576 -13.06 -18.64 23.07
CA ALA A 576 -12.50 -17.29 23.15
C ALA A 576 -13.43 -16.27 23.84
N THR A 577 -14.72 -16.57 23.99
CA THR A 577 -15.68 -15.74 24.73
C THR A 577 -15.72 -15.99 26.24
N ALA A 578 -14.99 -16.98 26.76
CA ALA A 578 -14.90 -17.25 28.21
C ALA A 578 -13.60 -16.73 28.85
N SER A 579 -12.52 -16.54 28.08
CA SER A 579 -11.23 -16.01 28.59
C SER A 579 -11.14 -14.48 28.62
N ALA A 580 -12.11 -13.75 28.06
CA ALA A 580 -12.12 -12.28 28.06
C ALA A 580 -12.86 -11.66 29.27
N ALA A 581 -13.47 -12.48 30.14
CA ALA A 581 -14.21 -12.02 31.32
C ALA A 581 -13.48 -12.27 32.66
N CYS A 582 -12.29 -12.90 32.65
CA CYS A 582 -11.44 -13.06 33.83
C CYS A 582 -9.98 -13.08 33.38
N GLY A 583 -9.22 -12.00 33.61
CA GLY A 583 -7.78 -11.99 33.36
C GLY A 583 -7.17 -10.70 32.81
N GLY A 584 -7.60 -9.53 33.30
CA GLY A 584 -6.75 -8.34 33.24
C GLY A 584 -5.68 -8.42 34.33
N ALA A 585 -4.56 -9.08 34.03
CA ALA A 585 -3.24 -8.96 34.68
C ALA A 585 -2.36 -10.20 34.39
N CYS A 586 -1.95 -10.42 33.13
CA CYS A 586 -0.82 -11.32 32.80
C CYS A 586 -0.41 -11.21 31.31
N THR A 587 -0.19 -9.99 30.80
CA THR A 587 0.30 -9.74 29.42
C THR A 587 1.32 -8.61 29.36
N LEU A 588 2.19 -8.52 30.36
CA LEU A 588 3.38 -7.67 30.37
C LEU A 588 4.62 -8.53 30.69
N ALA A 589 4.92 -9.52 29.85
CA ALA A 589 6.21 -10.22 29.91
C ALA A 589 6.68 -10.89 28.60
N SER A 590 6.00 -10.76 27.45
CA SER A 590 6.43 -11.45 26.21
C SER A 590 6.63 -10.56 24.97
N THR A 591 6.71 -9.24 25.11
CA THR A 591 6.89 -8.31 23.96
C THR A 591 8.19 -7.48 24.00
N ARG A 592 9.18 -7.86 24.80
CA ARG A 592 10.56 -7.40 24.62
C ARG A 592 11.43 -8.56 24.15
N LEU A 593 11.49 -8.80 22.84
CA LEU A 593 12.60 -9.46 22.11
C LEU A 593 12.19 -9.75 20.63
N GLN A 594 11.61 -8.80 19.90
CA GLN A 594 11.46 -8.91 18.44
C GLN A 594 11.52 -7.54 17.77
N THR A 595 12.74 -7.01 17.62
CA THR A 595 13.06 -5.96 16.64
C THR A 595 14.05 -6.54 15.63
N PRO A 596 13.81 -6.46 14.31
CA PRO A 596 14.78 -6.84 13.29
C PRO A 596 15.88 -5.76 13.15
N PRO A 597 17.16 -6.11 12.89
CA PRO A 597 18.15 -5.12 12.51
C PRO A 597 18.01 -4.78 11.02
N PHE A 598 17.76 -3.50 10.71
CA PHE A 598 18.01 -2.92 9.39
C PHE A 598 19.43 -2.36 9.38
N VAL A 599 20.23 -2.74 8.38
CA VAL A 599 21.60 -2.26 8.21
C VAL A 599 21.74 -1.70 6.80
N TYR A 600 22.12 -0.44 6.70
CA TYR A 600 22.73 0.13 5.50
C TYR A 600 24.13 0.62 5.86
N ARG A 601 25.10 0.24 5.04
CA ARG A 601 26.43 0.86 5.02
C ARG A 601 26.34 2.23 4.38
N PHE A 602 26.97 3.22 5.01
CA PHE A 602 27.69 4.29 4.30
C PHE A 602 29.07 4.42 4.95
N SER A 603 30.09 4.08 4.18
CA SER A 603 31.49 4.40 4.44
C SER A 603 31.78 5.81 3.91
N ASP A 604 32.38 6.67 4.73
CA ASP A 604 33.61 7.44 4.45
C ASP A 604 33.86 8.54 5.52
N PHE A 605 34.88 8.32 6.38
CA PHE A 605 35.82 9.21 7.13
C PHE A 605 35.38 10.59 7.76
N PRO A 606 36.05 11.11 8.83
CA PRO A 606 36.73 10.44 9.98
C PRO A 606 36.68 11.17 11.38
N TRP A 607 37.18 10.47 12.41
CA TRP A 607 37.92 10.91 13.64
C TRP A 607 37.58 12.24 14.38
N SER A 608 37.14 12.14 15.64
CA SER A 608 37.96 12.19 16.88
C SER A 608 37.09 12.57 18.12
N PRO A 609 37.56 12.30 19.36
CA PRO A 609 36.73 11.85 20.49
C PRO A 609 36.47 12.93 21.55
N ASP A 610 35.55 12.67 22.49
CA ASP A 610 35.84 12.86 23.92
C ASP A 610 34.71 12.37 24.86
N VAL A 611 35.13 11.59 25.88
CA VAL A 611 34.73 11.67 27.32
C VAL A 611 33.27 11.31 27.66
N SER A 612 32.91 10.52 28.69
CA SER A 612 33.54 9.62 29.65
C SER A 612 32.43 9.16 30.62
N GLY A 613 32.57 7.99 31.25
CA GLY A 613 31.96 7.67 32.56
C GLY A 613 30.53 7.14 32.52
N ALA A 614 30.30 5.85 32.80
CA ALA A 614 30.09 5.29 34.14
C ALA A 614 28.64 5.59 34.63
N GLU A 615 27.78 4.64 35.00
CA GLU A 615 28.01 3.50 35.88
C GLU A 615 26.89 2.45 35.75
N VAL A 616 27.27 1.20 35.96
CA VAL A 616 26.44 0.00 36.20
C VAL A 616 26.40 -0.22 37.72
N VAL A 617 25.31 -0.76 38.31
CA VAL A 617 25.30 -1.78 39.40
C VAL A 617 23.86 -2.15 39.85
N GLU A 618 23.54 -3.44 39.62
CA GLU A 618 22.89 -4.51 40.43
C GLU A 618 21.58 -4.37 41.27
N TYR A 619 20.56 -5.15 40.83
CA TYR A 619 19.82 -6.28 41.47
C TYR A 619 19.44 -6.37 42.99
N LEU A 620 18.12 -6.18 43.27
CA LEU A 620 17.17 -6.95 44.16
C LEU A 620 17.47 -7.10 45.71
N PRO A 621 16.73 -7.87 46.60
CA PRO A 621 15.55 -8.77 46.48
C PRO A 621 14.38 -8.75 47.55
N ALA A 622 13.20 -9.31 47.16
CA ALA A 622 12.26 -10.21 47.87
C ALA A 622 11.45 -9.90 49.20
N TYR A 623 10.13 -10.16 49.10
CA TYR A 623 9.17 -10.79 50.07
C TYR A 623 8.63 -10.07 51.34
N ALA A 624 7.28 -9.86 51.43
CA ALA A 624 6.39 -10.38 52.50
C ALA A 624 4.90 -9.91 52.44
N ARG A 625 4.01 -10.90 52.43
CA ARG A 625 2.70 -11.09 53.14
C ARG A 625 1.50 -10.11 53.06
N LEU A 626 0.37 -10.74 52.72
CA LEU A 626 -1.03 -10.41 52.98
C LEU A 626 -1.38 -10.14 54.46
N HIS A 627 -2.16 -9.09 54.69
CA HIS A 627 -3.17 -8.86 55.76
C HIS A 627 -4.04 -7.70 55.22
N GLY A 628 -5.34 -7.54 55.38
CA GLY A 628 -6.45 -8.19 56.08
C GLY A 628 -7.64 -7.22 55.90
N VAL A 629 -8.84 -7.73 55.65
CA VAL A 629 -10.07 -6.93 55.48
C VAL A 629 -10.49 -6.33 56.82
N MET A 630 -10.82 -5.02 56.89
CA MET A 630 -11.83 -4.47 57.80
C MET A 630 -12.23 -3.02 57.48
N GLU A 631 -13.53 -2.79 57.70
CA GLU A 631 -14.19 -1.57 58.18
C GLU A 631 -14.79 -0.51 57.24
N CYS A 632 -15.83 0.10 57.80
CA CYS A 632 -17.06 0.60 57.21
C CYS A 632 -17.31 2.03 57.76
N VAL A 633 -18.29 2.74 57.17
CA VAL A 633 -18.98 3.95 57.68
C VAL A 633 -18.34 5.34 57.39
N ARG A 634 -19.02 6.16 56.57
CA ARG A 634 -19.69 7.42 57.00
C ARG A 634 -20.54 8.11 55.92
N PHE A 635 -21.50 8.89 56.41
CA PHE A 635 -22.77 9.36 55.86
C PHE A 635 -22.79 10.91 55.75
N GLY A 636 -23.67 11.47 54.91
CA GLY A 636 -24.22 12.85 54.98
C GLY A 636 -23.96 13.71 53.71
N CYS A 637 -24.86 14.52 53.15
CA CYS A 637 -26.16 15.08 53.59
C CYS A 637 -26.98 15.70 52.40
N LYS A 638 -28.34 15.64 52.53
CA LYS A 638 -29.45 16.61 52.24
C LYS A 638 -29.49 17.44 50.93
N MET A 639 -30.55 17.46 50.09
CA MET A 639 -32.01 17.78 50.20
C MET A 639 -32.35 19.29 50.04
N LEU A 640 -33.18 19.67 49.03
CA LEU A 640 -34.31 20.64 49.09
C LEU A 640 -35.01 20.85 47.71
N ALA A 641 -36.28 21.29 47.72
CA ALA A 641 -37.33 21.12 46.69
C ALA A 641 -38.13 22.41 46.34
N ALA A 642 -38.92 22.34 45.24
CA ALA A 642 -40.27 22.93 44.94
C ALA A 642 -40.51 24.48 44.98
N ASP A 643 -41.54 25.12 44.36
CA ASP A 643 -42.77 24.70 43.64
C ASP A 643 -43.28 25.85 42.66
N GLU A 644 -44.57 25.84 42.24
CA GLU A 644 -45.39 26.93 41.60
C GLU A 644 -45.22 27.24 40.08
N LEU A 645 -46.01 28.18 39.47
CA LEU A 645 -47.41 28.04 38.98
C LEU A 645 -47.84 29.20 38.01
N ASN A 646 -48.70 28.85 37.02
CA ASN A 646 -49.97 29.51 36.60
C ASN A 646 -50.21 30.36 35.31
N SER A 647 -51.31 29.93 34.63
CA SER A 647 -52.38 30.61 33.82
C SER A 647 -52.11 31.01 32.34
N PHE A 648 -52.79 30.57 31.26
CA PHE A 648 -54.20 30.40 30.78
C PHE A 648 -54.92 31.65 30.23
N TRP A 649 -55.25 31.70 28.91
CA TRP A 649 -56.61 31.84 28.30
C TRP A 649 -56.69 32.40 26.83
N LEU A 650 -57.75 31.95 26.10
CA LEU A 650 -58.52 32.60 25.00
C LEU A 650 -58.01 32.69 23.52
N GLU A 651 -58.97 32.99 22.63
CA GLU A 651 -59.00 33.05 21.14
C GLU A 651 -60.07 34.12 20.69
N PRO A 652 -60.58 34.27 19.42
CA PRO A 652 -60.22 33.74 18.08
C PRO A 652 -60.27 34.80 16.91
N THR A 653 -60.34 34.35 15.64
CA THR A 653 -60.67 35.06 14.34
C THR A 653 -59.61 36.00 13.75
N GLY A 654 -59.26 36.06 12.46
CA GLY A 654 -59.62 35.35 11.23
C GLY A 654 -59.21 36.20 10.00
N ILE A 655 -58.58 35.57 8.99
CA ILE A 655 -58.60 35.89 7.54
C ILE A 655 -57.47 36.76 6.89
N LEU A 656 -56.68 36.06 6.04
CA LEU A 656 -56.03 36.38 4.75
C LEU A 656 -54.76 37.26 4.61
N ASN A 657 -53.78 36.63 3.94
CA ASN A 657 -52.79 37.17 2.99
C ASN A 657 -51.67 38.09 3.51
N HIS A 658 -50.56 37.49 3.95
CA HIS A 658 -49.18 37.92 3.64
C HIS A 658 -48.15 36.87 4.12
N CYS A 659 -47.69 35.97 3.25
CA CYS A 659 -46.46 35.23 3.51
C CYS A 659 -45.25 36.07 3.11
N ARG A 660 -44.86 37.02 3.97
CA ARG A 660 -43.46 37.45 4.07
C ARG A 660 -42.69 36.29 4.70
N PHE A 661 -41.64 35.79 4.04
CA PHE A 661 -40.62 34.98 4.73
C PHE A 661 -39.86 35.89 5.70
N THR A 662 -40.45 36.06 6.88
CA THR A 662 -39.85 36.75 8.03
C THR A 662 -39.15 35.70 8.89
N ARG A 663 -37.98 36.08 9.40
CA ARG A 663 -37.04 35.29 10.21
C ARG A 663 -37.74 34.41 11.26
N LEU A 664 -37.54 33.10 11.18
CA LEU A 664 -37.67 32.19 12.32
C LEU A 664 -36.33 32.17 13.06
N ASN A 665 -36.08 33.21 13.84
CA ASN A 665 -35.03 33.26 14.87
C ASN A 665 -35.71 33.86 16.10
N GLU A 666 -36.45 33.04 16.86
CA GLU A 666 -36.84 33.33 18.26
C GLU A 666 -37.74 32.20 18.81
N PHE A 667 -37.18 31.00 18.93
CA PHE A 667 -37.54 30.07 19.99
C PHE A 667 -36.22 29.45 20.46
N SER A 668 -35.52 30.17 21.34
CA SER A 668 -34.37 29.62 22.04
C SER A 668 -34.88 28.99 23.33
N CYS A 669 -34.69 27.68 23.44
CA CYS A 669 -34.75 26.98 24.72
C CYS A 669 -33.71 27.64 25.66
N PRO A 670 -34.07 28.07 26.88
CA PRO A 670 -33.15 28.77 27.80
C PRO A 670 -31.94 27.95 28.27
N THR A 671 -31.81 26.68 27.85
CA THR A 671 -30.67 25.79 28.17
C THR A 671 -29.84 25.38 26.94
N CYS A 672 -30.16 25.86 25.73
CA CYS A 672 -29.36 25.60 24.52
C CYS A 672 -28.38 26.75 24.27
N HIS A 673 -27.20 26.70 24.89
CA HIS A 673 -26.11 27.60 24.52
C HIS A 673 -25.60 27.21 23.11
N SER A 674 -25.89 28.02 22.09
CA SER A 674 -25.25 27.88 20.77
C SER A 674 -23.78 28.26 20.88
N MET A 675 -22.89 27.31 20.58
CA MET A 675 -21.43 27.46 20.70
C MET A 675 -20.91 28.65 19.87
N ARG A 676 -19.99 29.42 20.47
CA ARG A 676 -19.33 30.60 19.93
C ARG A 676 -18.01 30.22 19.26
N VAL A 677 -17.84 30.64 18.01
CA VAL A 677 -16.64 30.33 17.22
C VAL A 677 -15.88 31.62 16.90
N ALA A 678 -14.61 31.71 17.29
CA ALA A 678 -13.75 32.79 16.86
C ALA A 678 -13.16 32.49 15.48
N ILE A 679 -13.16 33.47 14.60
CA ILE A 679 -12.49 33.41 13.30
C ILE A 679 -11.53 34.60 13.20
N VAL A 680 -10.25 34.35 12.90
CA VAL A 680 -9.25 35.42 12.83
C VAL A 680 -8.88 35.70 11.37
N GLY A 681 -9.32 36.84 10.84
CA GLY A 681 -9.11 37.31 9.46
C GLY A 681 -10.35 37.17 8.58
N ALA A 682 -10.66 38.21 7.80
CA ALA A 682 -11.78 38.29 6.86
C ALA A 682 -11.33 38.25 5.38
N GLY A 683 -10.28 37.48 5.11
CA GLY A 683 -9.92 37.06 3.74
C GLY A 683 -10.83 35.92 3.24
N ALA A 684 -10.55 35.39 2.05
CA ALA A 684 -11.37 34.35 1.42
C ALA A 684 -11.63 33.12 2.34
N SER A 685 -10.63 32.68 3.11
CA SER A 685 -10.75 31.58 4.08
C SER A 685 -11.66 31.92 5.27
N GLY A 686 -11.58 33.15 5.80
CA GLY A 686 -12.42 33.60 6.91
C GLY A 686 -13.88 33.74 6.51
N LEU A 687 -14.13 34.28 5.31
CA LEU A 687 -15.49 34.45 4.79
C LEU A 687 -16.21 33.11 4.62
N THR A 688 -15.55 32.12 4.03
CA THR A 688 -16.14 30.78 3.85
C THR A 688 -16.28 30.02 5.17
N SER A 689 -15.33 30.17 6.10
CA SER A 689 -15.43 29.60 7.46
C SER A 689 -16.64 30.15 8.21
N CYS A 690 -16.86 31.46 8.14
CA CYS A 690 -18.02 32.10 8.74
C CYS A 690 -19.33 31.62 8.10
N LYS A 691 -19.41 31.60 6.76
CA LYS A 691 -20.59 31.15 6.01
C LYS A 691 -20.99 29.73 6.40
N HIS A 692 -20.03 28.81 6.50
CA HIS A 692 -20.31 27.42 6.84
C HIS A 692 -20.60 27.19 8.33
N ALA A 693 -19.99 27.96 9.23
CA ALA A 693 -20.37 27.96 10.65
C ALA A 693 -21.80 28.48 10.86
N LEU A 694 -22.17 29.60 10.20
CA LEU A 694 -23.53 30.15 10.23
C LEU A 694 -24.55 29.13 9.70
N ALA A 695 -24.25 28.47 8.58
CA ALA A 695 -25.13 27.47 7.99
C ALA A 695 -25.39 26.23 8.88
N LYS A 696 -24.60 26.04 9.95
CA LYS A 696 -24.77 24.97 10.95
C LYS A 696 -25.39 25.46 12.27
N GLY A 697 -25.75 26.74 12.37
CA GLY A 697 -26.39 27.31 13.57
C GLY A 697 -25.42 27.73 14.68
N PHE A 698 -24.12 27.83 14.38
CA PHE A 698 -23.12 28.37 15.32
C PHE A 698 -23.12 29.90 15.34
N ARG A 699 -22.48 30.49 16.36
CA ARG A 699 -22.30 31.95 16.51
C ARG A 699 -20.86 32.37 16.21
N PRO A 700 -20.46 32.50 14.93
CA PRO A 700 -19.11 32.94 14.59
C PRO A 700 -18.94 34.45 14.80
N VAL A 701 -17.75 34.84 15.25
CA VAL A 701 -17.28 36.24 15.26
C VAL A 701 -15.96 36.30 14.50
N VAL A 702 -15.91 37.10 13.44
CA VAL A 702 -14.72 37.28 12.61
C VAL A 702 -14.00 38.56 13.05
N PHE A 703 -12.76 38.44 13.51
CA PHE A 703 -11.91 39.59 13.83
C PHE A 703 -11.03 39.95 12.63
N GLU A 704 -11.16 41.16 12.10
CA GLU A 704 -10.36 41.67 10.97
C GLU A 704 -9.56 42.90 11.41
N ALA A 705 -8.25 42.85 11.24
CA ALA A 705 -7.35 43.94 11.62
C ALA A 705 -7.50 45.17 10.71
N GLY A 706 -7.84 44.96 9.44
CA GLY A 706 -8.15 46.02 8.47
C GLY A 706 -9.56 46.59 8.64
N ASP A 707 -9.87 47.59 7.81
CA ASP A 707 -11.17 48.27 7.75
C ASP A 707 -12.11 47.69 6.67
N GLY A 708 -11.83 46.47 6.19
CA GLY A 708 -12.62 45.84 5.14
C GLY A 708 -12.10 44.45 4.77
N ILE A 709 -12.95 43.68 4.11
CA ILE A 709 -12.70 42.28 3.73
C ILE A 709 -11.82 42.14 2.49
N GLY A 710 -11.42 40.91 2.18
CA GLY A 710 -10.66 40.55 0.97
C GLY A 710 -9.21 40.19 1.23
N GLY A 711 -8.69 40.49 2.42
CA GLY A 711 -7.34 40.12 2.84
C GLY A 711 -6.27 40.65 1.88
N VAL A 712 -5.43 39.75 1.35
CA VAL A 712 -4.32 40.10 0.45
C VAL A 712 -4.77 40.82 -0.82
N TRP A 713 -5.98 40.57 -1.32
CA TRP A 713 -6.49 41.20 -2.55
C TRP A 713 -6.77 42.69 -2.40
N ARG A 714 -6.93 43.16 -1.17
CA ARG A 714 -7.17 44.57 -0.87
C ARG A 714 -5.90 45.39 -0.71
N ARG A 715 -4.74 44.73 -0.56
CA ARG A 715 -3.42 45.36 -0.35
C ARG A 715 -2.38 44.68 -1.25
N THR A 716 -2.51 44.92 -2.55
CA THR A 716 -1.67 44.37 -3.61
C THR A 716 -1.36 45.46 -4.65
N LEU A 717 -0.57 45.14 -5.67
CA LEU A 717 -0.26 46.06 -6.79
C LEU A 717 -1.48 46.34 -7.66
N ALA A 718 -1.57 47.53 -8.25
CA ALA A 718 -2.68 47.89 -9.14
C ALA A 718 -2.73 46.97 -10.38
N SER A 719 -1.56 46.56 -10.85
CA SER A 719 -1.38 45.61 -11.96
C SER A 719 -1.73 44.15 -11.61
N THR A 720 -2.06 43.85 -10.34
CA THR A 720 -2.29 42.46 -9.90
C THR A 720 -3.54 41.87 -10.53
N ARG A 721 -3.36 40.72 -11.18
CA ARG A 721 -4.42 39.85 -11.72
C ARG A 721 -4.36 38.46 -11.11
N LEU A 722 -5.48 37.75 -11.17
CA LEU A 722 -5.54 36.33 -10.85
C LEU A 722 -4.59 35.53 -11.74
N GLN A 723 -3.94 34.53 -11.14
CA GLN A 723 -3.10 33.57 -11.87
C GLN A 723 -3.90 32.34 -12.33
N THR A 724 -5.16 32.27 -11.93
CA THR A 724 -6.07 31.16 -12.21
C THR A 724 -7.29 31.73 -12.96
N PRO A 725 -7.80 31.04 -13.99
CA PRO A 725 -8.97 31.52 -14.70
C PRO A 725 -10.20 31.71 -13.80
N ALA A 726 -11.06 32.68 -14.11
CA ALA A 726 -12.25 33.03 -13.31
C ALA A 726 -13.12 31.80 -12.97
N PHE A 727 -13.35 30.90 -13.94
CA PHE A 727 -14.19 29.72 -13.74
C PHE A 727 -13.61 28.69 -12.74
N PHE A 728 -12.29 28.72 -12.51
CA PHE A 728 -11.60 27.93 -11.48
C PHE A 728 -11.44 28.67 -10.15
N TYR A 729 -11.37 30.01 -10.16
CA TYR A 729 -11.30 30.84 -8.95
C TYR A 729 -12.68 31.34 -8.52
N ARG A 730 -13.55 30.44 -8.02
CA ARG A 730 -14.87 30.81 -7.48
C ARG A 730 -15.27 29.88 -6.33
N PHE A 731 -16.20 30.32 -5.50
CA PHE A 731 -16.91 29.44 -4.56
C PHE A 731 -17.89 28.53 -5.29
N SER A 732 -18.12 27.34 -4.73
CA SER A 732 -18.89 26.28 -5.35
C SER A 732 -20.33 26.68 -5.68
N ASP A 733 -20.95 27.50 -4.84
CA ASP A 733 -22.34 27.95 -4.95
C ASP A 733 -22.48 29.44 -5.34
N PHE A 734 -21.39 30.09 -5.74
CA PHE A 734 -21.39 31.51 -6.08
C PHE A 734 -20.52 31.79 -7.32
N PRO A 735 -21.08 31.75 -8.54
CA PRO A 735 -20.34 32.03 -9.77
C PRO A 735 -19.94 33.51 -9.88
N TRP A 736 -18.97 33.80 -10.75
CA TRP A 736 -18.65 35.18 -11.14
C TRP A 736 -19.82 35.84 -11.87
N PRO A 737 -19.95 37.18 -11.77
CA PRO A 737 -20.80 37.96 -12.65
C PRO A 737 -20.53 37.67 -14.14
N PRO A 738 -21.56 37.61 -15.01
CA PRO A 738 -21.41 37.25 -16.42
C PRO A 738 -20.42 38.12 -17.20
N ASP A 739 -20.34 39.41 -16.88
CA ASP A 739 -19.46 40.43 -17.44
C ASP A 739 -17.96 40.18 -17.16
N VAL A 740 -17.63 39.49 -16.08
CA VAL A 740 -16.26 39.05 -15.77
C VAL A 740 -15.94 37.70 -16.41
N SER A 741 -16.96 36.90 -16.76
CA SER A 741 -16.80 35.51 -17.22
C SER A 741 -16.56 35.33 -18.74
N GLY A 742 -16.48 36.43 -19.49
CA GLY A 742 -16.12 36.43 -20.92
C GLY A 742 -14.61 36.36 -21.16
N ASP A 743 -14.15 37.18 -22.11
CA ASP A 743 -12.78 37.17 -22.63
C ASP A 743 -11.71 37.62 -21.61
N GLU A 744 -12.08 38.30 -20.52
CA GLU A 744 -11.17 38.56 -19.41
C GLU A 744 -11.00 37.30 -18.54
N VAL A 745 -10.21 36.34 -19.05
CA VAL A 745 -9.99 35.03 -18.43
C VAL A 745 -9.40 35.14 -17.00
N PHE A 746 -8.65 36.20 -16.70
CA PHE A 746 -7.93 36.44 -15.45
C PHE A 746 -8.34 37.77 -14.78
N PRO A 747 -9.29 37.74 -13.82
CA PRO A 747 -9.80 38.95 -13.16
C PRO A 747 -8.74 39.74 -12.39
N ARG A 748 -8.91 41.04 -12.31
CA ARG A 748 -8.08 41.99 -11.54
C ARG A 748 -8.40 41.94 -10.04
N HIS A 749 -7.49 42.48 -9.22
CA HIS A 749 -7.64 42.45 -7.76
C HIS A 749 -8.91 43.18 -7.25
N ASP A 750 -9.32 44.28 -7.86
CA ASP A 750 -10.55 45.04 -7.56
C ASP A 750 -11.80 44.18 -7.77
N GLN A 751 -11.88 43.49 -8.92
CA GLN A 751 -12.95 42.54 -9.23
C GLN A 751 -13.01 41.39 -8.21
N VAL A 752 -11.86 40.89 -7.74
CA VAL A 752 -11.81 39.85 -6.68
C VAL A 752 -12.33 40.37 -5.35
N VAL A 753 -11.95 41.58 -4.94
CA VAL A 753 -12.46 42.19 -3.70
C VAL A 753 -13.97 42.37 -3.77
N GLU A 754 -14.49 42.86 -4.90
CA GLU A 754 -15.93 43.01 -5.12
C GLU A 754 -16.67 41.68 -5.08
N TYR A 755 -16.13 40.64 -5.73
CA TYR A 755 -16.69 39.29 -5.69
C TYR A 755 -16.78 38.73 -4.25
N LEU A 756 -15.70 38.88 -3.46
CA LEU A 756 -15.69 38.45 -2.05
C LEU A 756 -16.69 39.25 -1.21
N ALA A 757 -16.88 40.54 -1.50
CA ALA A 757 -17.88 41.37 -0.84
C ALA A 757 -19.31 41.01 -1.22
N ALA A 758 -19.57 40.71 -2.49
CA ALA A 758 -20.86 40.20 -2.94
C ALA A 758 -21.20 38.87 -2.26
N TYR A 759 -20.23 37.95 -2.16
CA TYR A 759 -20.37 36.69 -1.43
C TYR A 759 -20.69 36.92 0.05
N ALA A 760 -19.92 37.77 0.73
CA ALA A 760 -20.10 38.04 2.16
C ALA A 760 -21.47 38.66 2.47
N ARG A 761 -21.95 39.59 1.63
CA ARG A 761 -23.29 40.18 1.75
C ARG A 761 -24.38 39.13 1.50
N ARG A 762 -24.25 38.32 0.44
CA ARG A 762 -25.24 37.30 0.06
C ARG A 762 -25.49 36.28 1.18
N HIS A 763 -24.46 35.92 1.94
CA HIS A 763 -24.53 34.89 2.96
C HIS A 763 -24.61 35.43 4.40
N GLY A 764 -24.83 36.74 4.59
CA GLY A 764 -24.93 37.35 5.93
C GLY A 764 -23.62 37.36 6.72
N VAL A 765 -22.48 37.05 6.09
CA VAL A 765 -21.17 36.99 6.76
C VAL A 765 -20.73 38.37 7.24
N MET A 766 -21.09 39.43 6.51
CA MET A 766 -20.70 40.81 6.85
C MET A 766 -21.10 41.21 8.28
N GLU A 767 -22.24 40.73 8.78
CA GLU A 767 -22.74 41.05 10.12
C GLU A 767 -21.89 40.43 11.24
N CYS A 768 -21.12 39.39 10.93
CA CYS A 768 -20.24 38.70 11.87
C CYS A 768 -18.84 39.31 11.94
N VAL A 769 -18.49 40.24 11.03
CA VAL A 769 -17.13 40.81 10.92
C VAL A 769 -16.98 42.04 11.79
N ARG A 770 -15.95 42.02 12.64
CA ARG A 770 -15.50 43.15 13.45
C ARG A 770 -14.21 43.71 12.84
N PHE A 771 -14.33 44.83 12.14
CA PHE A 771 -13.22 45.53 11.51
C PHE A 771 -12.39 46.32 12.53
N GLY A 772 -11.14 46.61 12.17
CA GLY A 772 -10.19 47.30 13.04
C GLY A 772 -9.84 46.53 14.31
N CYS A 773 -10.17 45.24 14.39
CA CYS A 773 -9.95 44.41 15.57
C CYS A 773 -8.76 43.48 15.31
N LYS A 774 -7.58 43.84 15.78
CA LYS A 774 -6.37 43.02 15.66
C LYS A 774 -6.29 42.04 16.81
N VAL A 775 -6.31 40.74 16.51
CA VAL A 775 -5.99 39.70 17.51
C VAL A 775 -4.48 39.69 17.71
N LEU A 776 -4.04 39.92 18.95
CA LEU A 776 -2.64 39.96 19.35
C LEU A 776 -2.15 38.61 19.88
N ALA A 777 -3.02 37.91 20.61
CA ALA A 777 -2.66 36.64 21.23
C ALA A 777 -3.88 35.74 21.45
N ALA A 778 -3.66 34.43 21.42
CA ALA A 778 -4.61 33.37 21.72
C ALA A 778 -4.06 32.47 22.83
N GLU A 779 -4.87 32.21 23.83
CA GLU A 779 -4.57 31.36 24.98
C GLU A 779 -5.70 30.35 25.19
N PHE A 780 -5.34 29.10 25.49
CA PHE A 780 -6.32 28.06 25.80
C PHE A 780 -6.46 27.95 27.31
N ALA A 781 -7.67 28.12 27.82
CA ALA A 781 -7.98 28.08 29.24
C ALA A 781 -8.83 26.85 29.56
N GLY A 782 -8.68 26.29 30.76
CA GLY A 782 -9.50 25.19 31.29
C GLY A 782 -8.74 23.90 31.60
N VAL A 783 -7.68 23.60 30.85
CA VAL A 783 -6.80 22.44 31.07
C VAL A 783 -5.35 22.89 30.92
N PRO A 784 -4.41 22.48 31.80
CA PRO A 784 -2.99 22.76 31.63
C PRO A 784 -2.46 22.26 30.29
N ASP A 785 -1.61 23.06 29.66
CA ASP A 785 -0.98 22.76 28.36
C ASP A 785 -0.37 21.34 28.31
N GLU A 786 0.37 20.94 29.34
CA GLU A 786 1.01 19.63 29.43
C GLU A 786 0.00 18.47 29.40
N GLU A 787 -1.14 18.65 30.08
CA GLU A 787 -2.22 17.66 30.11
C GLU A 787 -2.94 17.60 28.75
N ALA A 788 -3.25 18.75 28.15
CA ALA A 788 -3.85 18.82 26.83
C ALA A 788 -2.96 18.18 25.75
N ALA A 789 -1.63 18.34 25.87
CA ALA A 789 -0.66 17.70 25.00
C ALA A 789 -0.55 16.18 25.21
N ALA A 790 -0.78 15.69 26.44
CA ALA A 790 -0.68 14.27 26.77
C ALA A 790 -1.90 13.44 26.29
N TRP A 791 -2.99 14.07 25.87
CA TRP A 791 -4.21 13.36 25.47
C TRP A 791 -4.01 12.38 24.31
N GLU A 792 -4.58 11.18 24.45
CA GLU A 792 -4.61 10.17 23.38
C GLU A 792 -5.71 10.45 22.33
N ARG A 793 -6.75 11.18 22.73
CA ARG A 793 -7.86 11.62 21.86
C ARG A 793 -7.86 13.14 21.78
N TRP A 794 -8.15 13.66 20.58
CA TRP A 794 -8.15 15.10 20.36
C TRP A 794 -9.22 15.80 21.20
N SER A 795 -8.88 16.94 21.82
CA SER A 795 -9.75 17.63 22.78
C SER A 795 -10.27 16.70 23.92
N GLY A 796 -9.48 15.69 24.32
CA GLY A 796 -9.80 14.75 25.40
C GLY A 796 -10.72 13.59 25.00
N ASN A 797 -11.72 13.81 24.13
CA ASN A 797 -12.73 12.80 23.79
C ASN A 797 -12.86 12.49 22.28
N GLY A 798 -12.23 13.27 21.41
CA GLY A 798 -12.28 13.17 19.95
C GLY A 798 -13.34 14.06 19.29
N GLU A 799 -14.06 14.89 20.04
CA GLU A 799 -15.09 15.82 19.56
C GLU A 799 -14.57 17.26 19.41
N ALA A 800 -15.32 18.08 18.66
CA ALA A 800 -15.01 19.48 18.40
C ALA A 800 -14.77 20.32 19.66
N PHE A 801 -15.61 20.11 20.69
CA PHE A 801 -15.69 20.95 21.88
C PHE A 801 -15.23 20.24 23.17
N GLY A 802 -14.56 19.08 23.04
CA GLY A 802 -14.16 18.27 24.19
C GLY A 802 -15.32 17.89 25.11
N ASP A 803 -15.08 17.88 26.42
CA ASP A 803 -16.08 17.69 27.47
C ASP A 803 -16.75 19.01 27.93
N GLY A 804 -16.44 20.12 27.24
CA GLY A 804 -16.90 21.47 27.59
C GLY A 804 -16.07 22.18 28.67
N SER A 805 -14.95 21.60 29.12
CA SER A 805 -14.09 22.22 30.15
C SER A 805 -13.11 23.28 29.62
N GLY A 806 -12.83 23.31 28.32
CA GLY A 806 -11.83 24.20 27.72
C GLY A 806 -12.42 25.31 26.84
N GLU A 807 -11.82 26.50 26.87
CA GLU A 807 -12.20 27.66 26.05
C GLU A 807 -10.97 28.40 25.52
N TRP A 808 -11.11 29.12 24.41
CA TRP A 808 -10.10 30.03 23.87
C TRP A 808 -10.31 31.48 24.33
N LEU A 809 -9.26 32.08 24.88
CA LEU A 809 -9.16 33.49 25.25
C LEU A 809 -8.37 34.24 24.17
N LEU A 810 -9.03 35.20 23.50
CA LEU A 810 -8.40 36.04 22.49
C LEU A 810 -8.16 37.44 23.02
N THR A 811 -6.90 37.88 23.02
CA THR A 811 -6.53 39.28 23.29
C THR A 811 -6.65 40.08 22.01
N VAL A 812 -7.59 41.02 21.97
CA VAL A 812 -7.95 41.81 20.80
C VAL A 812 -7.70 43.29 21.08
N GLN A 813 -7.02 43.96 20.16
CA GLN A 813 -6.80 45.40 20.18
C GLN A 813 -7.64 46.07 19.09
N ASN A 814 -8.40 47.10 19.47
CA ASN A 814 -9.12 47.93 18.52
C ASN A 814 -8.20 48.99 17.93
N ARG A 815 -8.31 49.23 16.63
CA ARG A 815 -7.54 50.23 15.89
C ARG A 815 -7.79 51.62 16.50
N GLY A 816 -6.71 52.28 16.93
CA GLY A 816 -6.76 53.58 17.59
C GLY A 816 -6.94 53.54 19.10
N SER A 817 -7.02 52.35 19.72
CA SER A 817 -7.02 52.19 21.18
C SER A 817 -5.75 51.47 21.64
N GLU A 818 -5.13 51.97 22.71
CA GLU A 818 -4.03 51.29 23.40
C GLU A 818 -4.52 50.16 24.30
N THR A 819 -5.84 50.12 24.60
CA THR A 819 -6.43 49.10 25.47
C THR A 819 -6.71 47.80 24.71
N THR A 820 -6.46 46.68 25.37
CA THR A 820 -6.76 45.34 24.86
C THR A 820 -8.01 44.78 25.56
N GLN A 821 -8.77 43.96 24.84
CA GLN A 821 -9.96 43.27 25.33
C GLN A 821 -9.77 41.76 25.20
N ILE A 822 -10.21 41.01 26.21
CA ILE A 822 -10.19 39.55 26.18
C ILE A 822 -11.57 39.04 25.79
N HIS A 823 -11.66 38.23 24.73
CA HIS A 823 -12.89 37.61 24.26
C HIS A 823 -12.81 36.08 24.41
N ARG A 824 -13.84 35.46 24.99
CA ARG A 824 -13.94 34.01 25.21
C ARG A 824 -14.73 33.31 24.11
N PHE A 825 -14.27 32.14 23.68
CA PHE A 825 -14.88 31.34 22.61
C PHE A 825 -14.68 29.84 22.84
N ASP A 826 -15.62 29.02 22.36
CA ASP A 826 -15.57 27.56 22.48
C ASP A 826 -14.62 26.95 21.43
N PHE A 827 -14.44 27.61 20.28
CA PHE A 827 -13.57 27.11 19.21
C PHE A 827 -12.87 28.25 18.47
N LEU A 828 -11.63 28.01 18.04
CA LEU A 828 -10.80 28.97 17.30
C LEU A 828 -10.51 28.51 15.86
N ILE A 829 -10.81 29.35 14.87
CA ILE A 829 -10.44 29.15 13.47
C ILE A 829 -9.47 30.27 13.03
N LEU A 830 -8.22 29.91 12.77
CA LEU A 830 -7.20 30.83 12.29
C LEU A 830 -7.25 30.95 10.76
N CYS A 831 -7.63 32.13 10.26
CA CYS A 831 -7.73 32.47 8.84
C CYS A 831 -6.75 33.60 8.44
N ILE A 832 -5.56 33.61 9.06
CA ILE A 832 -4.60 34.72 9.00
C ILE A 832 -3.78 34.81 7.71
N GLY A 833 -3.82 33.77 6.86
CA GLY A 833 -3.09 33.69 5.58
C GLY A 833 -1.55 33.58 5.71
N ARG A 834 -0.91 33.00 4.70
CA ARG A 834 0.54 32.64 4.68
C ARG A 834 1.44 33.59 3.87
N PHE A 835 0.90 34.69 3.34
CA PHE A 835 1.58 35.69 2.48
C PHE A 835 1.42 37.14 2.97
N SER A 836 1.46 37.37 4.28
CA SER A 836 1.39 38.72 4.86
C SER A 836 1.88 38.73 6.32
N GLY A 837 2.21 39.90 6.87
CA GLY A 837 2.49 40.12 8.29
C GLY A 837 3.97 40.07 8.66
N VAL A 838 4.71 39.04 8.23
CA VAL A 838 6.15 38.88 8.53
C VAL A 838 6.94 38.72 7.23
N ALA A 839 7.70 39.75 6.86
CA ALA A 839 8.56 39.75 5.67
C ALA A 839 9.75 38.78 5.83
N HIS A 840 10.18 38.17 4.73
CA HIS A 840 11.42 37.39 4.71
C HIS A 840 12.59 38.28 4.27
N MET A 841 13.27 38.90 5.23
CA MET A 841 14.40 39.81 4.97
C MET A 841 15.72 39.02 4.94
N PRO A 842 16.57 39.20 3.91
CA PRO A 842 17.93 38.65 3.92
C PRO A 842 18.78 39.28 5.03
N THR A 843 19.72 38.51 5.58
CA THR A 843 20.69 38.98 6.58
C THR A 843 22.02 39.28 5.92
N PHE A 844 22.67 40.36 6.32
CA PHE A 844 23.94 40.81 5.74
C PHE A 844 25.03 40.93 6.82
N PRO A 845 26.31 40.69 6.48
CA PRO A 845 27.42 41.06 7.34
C PRO A 845 27.45 42.58 7.62
N PRO A 846 28.10 43.03 8.70
CA PRO A 846 28.25 44.45 8.98
C PRO A 846 28.88 45.22 7.80
N ASN A 847 28.35 46.42 7.51
CA ASN A 847 28.78 47.29 6.41
C ASN A 847 28.54 46.72 5.01
N ARG A 848 27.62 45.75 4.88
CA ARG A 848 27.22 45.14 3.60
C ARG A 848 25.70 45.04 3.45
N GLY A 849 24.93 45.48 4.44
CA GLY A 849 23.48 45.47 4.41
C GLY A 849 22.85 46.83 4.05
N PRO A 850 21.51 46.94 4.17
CA PRO A 850 20.78 48.18 3.86
C PRO A 850 21.31 49.43 4.57
N GLU A 851 22.02 49.29 5.70
CA GLU A 851 22.59 50.39 6.49
C GLU A 851 23.61 51.25 5.73
N VAL A 852 24.26 50.72 4.69
CA VAL A 852 25.24 51.50 3.89
C VAL A 852 24.62 52.18 2.67
N PHE A 853 23.36 51.87 2.34
CA PHE A 853 22.68 52.37 1.15
C PHE A 853 21.99 53.71 1.43
N GLN A 854 22.22 54.71 0.57
CA GLN A 854 21.62 56.03 0.72
C GLN A 854 20.19 56.15 0.16
N GLY A 855 19.77 55.18 -0.65
CA GLY A 855 18.42 55.12 -1.20
C GLY A 855 17.41 54.43 -0.28
N GLN A 856 16.21 54.16 -0.80
CA GLN A 856 15.13 53.55 -0.02
C GLN A 856 15.08 52.04 -0.21
N VAL A 857 15.11 51.26 0.88
CA VAL A 857 14.88 49.81 0.86
C VAL A 857 13.53 49.49 1.46
N LEU A 858 12.76 48.65 0.77
CA LEU A 858 11.47 48.17 1.26
C LEU A 858 11.22 46.72 0.84
N HIS A 859 10.40 46.00 1.61
CA HIS A 859 9.90 44.69 1.18
C HIS A 859 8.69 44.88 0.25
N SER A 860 8.42 43.90 -0.63
CA SER A 860 7.25 43.93 -1.53
C SER A 860 5.90 44.07 -0.80
N MET A 861 5.85 43.66 0.47
CA MET A 861 4.71 43.87 1.36
C MET A 861 4.48 45.35 1.66
N ASP A 862 5.53 46.09 2.00
CA ASP A 862 5.43 47.51 2.33
C ASP A 862 5.11 48.33 1.07
N TYR A 863 5.70 47.91 -0.06
CA TYR A 863 5.38 48.44 -1.39
C TYR A 863 3.89 48.27 -1.74
N SER A 864 3.29 47.12 -1.40
CA SER A 864 1.86 46.89 -1.61
C SER A 864 0.98 47.64 -0.60
N ASN A 865 1.46 47.87 0.63
CA ASN A 865 0.68 48.48 1.71
C ASN A 865 0.60 50.01 1.64
N MET A 866 1.54 50.70 0.97
CA MET A 866 1.53 52.17 0.84
C MET A 866 0.42 52.71 -0.06
N GLY A 867 -0.23 51.84 -0.85
CA GLY A 867 -1.30 52.20 -1.77
C GLY A 867 -0.79 52.61 -3.15
N HIS A 868 -1.65 52.48 -4.17
CA HIS A 868 -1.25 52.57 -5.57
C HIS A 868 -0.65 53.93 -5.97
N ALA A 869 -1.19 55.04 -5.47
CA ALA A 869 -0.70 56.37 -5.81
C ALA A 869 0.70 56.63 -5.22
N ALA A 870 0.92 56.26 -3.95
CA ALA A 870 2.23 56.40 -3.31
C ALA A 870 3.28 55.45 -3.92
N ALA A 871 2.87 54.24 -4.32
CA ALA A 871 3.73 53.29 -5.02
C ALA A 871 4.17 53.82 -6.40
N ASP A 872 3.24 54.40 -7.17
CA ASP A 872 3.55 55.04 -8.46
C ASP A 872 4.50 56.23 -8.29
N GLU A 873 4.25 57.10 -7.30
CA GLU A 873 5.15 58.23 -6.99
C GLU A 873 6.54 57.75 -6.53
N LEU A 874 6.61 56.64 -5.79
CA LEU A 874 7.86 56.08 -5.31
C LEU A 874 8.77 55.64 -6.46
N ILE A 875 8.23 55.01 -7.50
CA ILE A 875 9.00 54.41 -8.59
C ILE A 875 9.22 55.35 -9.78
N ARG A 876 8.34 56.33 -9.98
CA ARG A 876 8.31 57.19 -11.17
C ARG A 876 9.60 58.00 -11.31
N GLY A 877 10.29 57.81 -12.44
CA GLY A 877 11.54 58.49 -12.77
C GLY A 877 12.76 58.07 -11.94
N LYS A 878 12.66 56.98 -11.16
CA LYS A 878 13.74 56.47 -10.31
C LYS A 878 14.32 55.17 -10.86
N ARG A 879 15.59 54.90 -10.54
CA ARG A 879 16.24 53.60 -10.78
C ARG A 879 15.77 52.62 -9.70
N VAL A 880 15.07 51.57 -10.11
CA VAL A 880 14.52 50.58 -9.17
C VAL A 880 15.23 49.25 -9.38
N ALA A 881 15.73 48.66 -8.28
CA ALA A 881 16.22 47.28 -8.26
C ALA A 881 15.24 46.39 -7.48
N VAL A 882 14.75 45.33 -8.11
CA VAL A 882 13.85 44.35 -7.49
C VAL A 882 14.59 43.04 -7.30
N VAL A 883 14.70 42.60 -6.04
CA VAL A 883 15.40 41.36 -5.68
C VAL A 883 14.40 40.23 -5.51
N GLY A 884 14.51 39.20 -6.36
CA GLY A 884 13.70 37.98 -6.27
C GLY A 884 13.25 37.48 -7.64
N SER A 885 12.76 36.23 -7.68
CA SER A 885 12.20 35.61 -8.90
C SER A 885 10.78 35.07 -8.74
N GLY A 886 10.10 35.39 -7.63
CA GLY A 886 8.69 35.03 -7.43
C GLY A 886 7.74 35.94 -8.20
N LYS A 887 6.44 35.61 -8.20
CA LYS A 887 5.40 36.39 -8.89
C LYS A 887 5.41 37.88 -8.51
N SER A 888 5.57 38.20 -7.23
CA SER A 888 5.66 39.59 -6.76
C SER A 888 6.82 40.35 -7.39
N ALA A 889 7.96 39.69 -7.67
CA ALA A 889 9.09 40.33 -8.34
C ALA A 889 8.74 40.65 -9.80
N PHE A 890 8.18 39.69 -10.53
CA PHE A 890 7.75 39.88 -11.92
C PHE A 890 6.72 41.00 -12.07
N ASP A 891 5.74 41.08 -11.17
CA ASP A 891 4.71 42.13 -11.21
C ASP A 891 5.28 43.51 -10.86
N THR A 892 6.11 43.58 -9.81
CA THR A 892 6.75 44.84 -9.41
C THR A 892 7.65 45.38 -10.53
N VAL A 893 8.45 44.51 -11.15
CA VAL A 893 9.32 44.88 -12.29
C VAL A 893 8.50 45.32 -13.49
N ALA A 894 7.40 44.61 -13.81
CA ALA A 894 6.51 44.99 -14.90
C ALA A 894 5.83 46.35 -14.66
N GLU A 895 5.43 46.64 -13.42
CA GLU A 895 4.86 47.93 -13.02
C GLU A 895 5.89 49.06 -13.10
N CYS A 896 7.12 48.84 -12.62
CA CYS A 896 8.23 49.78 -12.75
C CYS A 896 8.57 50.06 -14.22
N ALA A 897 8.65 49.01 -15.04
CA ALA A 897 8.93 49.14 -16.46
C ALA A 897 7.80 49.87 -17.20
N ALA A 898 6.54 49.67 -16.81
CA ALA A 898 5.41 50.42 -17.37
C ALA A 898 5.43 51.90 -16.96
N ALA A 899 5.89 52.24 -15.75
CA ALA A 899 5.97 53.62 -15.28
C ALA A 899 7.15 54.40 -15.88
N ASN A 900 8.29 53.73 -16.12
CA ASN A 900 9.56 54.39 -16.43
C ASN A 900 10.10 54.14 -17.85
N GLY A 901 9.71 53.03 -18.49
CA GLY A 901 10.24 52.61 -19.80
C GLY A 901 11.77 52.44 -19.82
N ALA A 902 12.35 52.43 -21.01
CA ALA A 902 13.80 52.28 -21.21
C ALA A 902 14.64 53.46 -20.70
N ARG A 903 14.00 54.60 -20.39
CA ARG A 903 14.69 55.81 -19.90
C ARG A 903 15.26 55.63 -18.49
N CYS A 904 14.54 54.93 -17.62
CA CYS A 904 14.96 54.59 -16.26
C CYS A 904 14.66 53.11 -16.01
N PRO A 905 15.51 52.20 -16.51
CA PRO A 905 15.20 50.78 -16.55
C PRO A 905 15.14 50.16 -15.15
N CYS A 906 14.31 49.14 -14.98
CA CYS A 906 14.18 48.41 -13.72
C CYS A 906 15.08 47.17 -13.74
N ALA A 907 15.96 47.04 -12.74
CA ALA A 907 16.84 45.89 -12.60
C ALA A 907 16.17 44.78 -11.78
N MET A 908 15.99 43.60 -12.38
CA MET A 908 15.51 42.40 -11.69
C MET A 908 16.70 41.51 -11.33
N ILE A 909 16.96 41.34 -10.04
CA ILE A 909 18.06 40.52 -9.52
C ILE A 909 17.50 39.16 -9.10
N CYS A 910 17.96 38.08 -9.74
CA CYS A 910 17.48 36.74 -9.48
C CYS A 910 18.61 35.71 -9.33
N ARG A 911 18.47 34.80 -8.37
CA ARG A 911 19.36 33.64 -8.23
C ARG A 911 19.13 32.59 -9.32
N SER A 912 17.85 32.30 -9.58
CA SER A 912 17.41 31.25 -10.48
C SER A 912 16.13 31.68 -11.20
N GLY A 913 16.02 31.24 -12.45
CA GLY A 913 14.79 31.39 -13.24
C GLY A 913 13.61 30.63 -12.60
N ARG A 914 12.39 31.00 -12.98
CA ARG A 914 11.15 30.30 -12.62
C ARG A 914 10.31 30.04 -13.84
N TRP A 915 9.55 28.95 -13.81
CA TRP A 915 8.59 28.63 -14.87
C TRP A 915 7.42 29.62 -14.83
N MET A 916 7.47 30.60 -15.74
CA MET A 916 6.41 31.57 -15.97
C MET A 916 5.69 31.20 -17.27
N VAL A 917 4.39 30.92 -17.21
CA VAL A 917 3.60 30.49 -18.37
C VAL A 917 2.78 31.65 -18.94
N ASN A 918 2.64 31.69 -20.27
CA ASN A 918 1.77 32.65 -20.96
C ASN A 918 0.37 32.05 -21.07
N GLY A 919 -0.37 32.06 -19.95
CA GLY A 919 -1.69 31.45 -19.83
C GLY A 919 -1.68 29.98 -19.40
N GLY A 920 -2.87 29.47 -19.05
CA GLY A 920 -3.06 28.12 -18.50
C GLY A 920 -3.31 27.04 -19.54
N PHE A 921 -2.85 27.18 -20.78
CA PHE A 921 -3.17 26.28 -21.91
C PHE A 921 -1.90 25.77 -22.61
N VAL A 922 -1.95 24.51 -23.05
CA VAL A 922 -0.92 23.85 -23.86
C VAL A 922 -1.64 23.28 -25.09
N TRP A 923 -1.28 23.75 -26.29
CA TRP A 923 -1.94 23.39 -27.55
C TRP A 923 -3.47 23.62 -27.55
N GLY A 924 -3.94 24.68 -26.90
CA GLY A 924 -5.37 24.96 -26.76
C GLY A 924 -6.11 24.12 -25.70
N VAL A 925 -5.42 23.20 -25.02
CA VAL A 925 -5.97 22.39 -23.91
C VAL A 925 -5.55 23.00 -22.58
N SER A 926 -6.48 23.19 -21.64
CA SER A 926 -6.12 23.77 -20.34
C SER A 926 -5.26 22.81 -19.52
N LEU A 927 -4.31 23.35 -18.74
CA LEU A 927 -3.48 22.59 -17.82
C LEU A 927 -4.33 21.78 -16.81
N GLY A 928 -5.55 22.24 -16.51
CA GLY A 928 -6.52 21.49 -15.72
C GLY A 928 -6.90 20.14 -16.34
N HIS A 929 -7.09 20.08 -17.65
CA HIS A 929 -7.40 18.82 -18.36
C HIS A 929 -6.19 17.87 -18.44
N LEU A 930 -4.97 18.38 -18.34
CA LEU A 930 -3.76 17.56 -18.37
C LEU A 930 -3.35 17.07 -16.98
N PHE A 931 -3.55 17.90 -15.95
CA PHE A 931 -2.95 17.69 -14.63
C PHE A 931 -3.92 17.73 -13.45
N CYS A 932 -5.17 18.18 -13.62
CA CYS A 932 -6.15 18.39 -12.54
C CYS A 932 -7.45 17.58 -12.74
N ASN A 933 -7.33 16.30 -13.14
CA ASN A 933 -8.43 15.34 -13.21
C ASN A 933 -8.06 14.01 -12.51
N ARG A 934 -9.03 13.11 -12.32
CA ARG A 934 -8.81 11.85 -11.61
C ARG A 934 -7.76 10.96 -12.28
N LEU A 935 -7.73 10.90 -13.61
CA LEU A 935 -6.72 10.13 -14.34
C LEU A 935 -5.31 10.67 -14.07
N ALA A 936 -5.15 12.00 -14.08
CA ALA A 936 -3.88 12.65 -13.81
C ALA A 936 -3.37 12.37 -12.39
N GLU A 937 -4.27 12.36 -11.41
CA GLU A 937 -3.94 12.03 -10.02
C GLU A 937 -3.65 10.53 -9.80
N LEU A 938 -4.08 9.64 -10.70
CA LEU A 938 -3.66 8.24 -10.66
C LEU A 938 -2.22 8.04 -11.08
N MET A 939 -1.66 8.97 -11.85
CA MET A 939 -0.23 8.98 -12.17
C MET A 939 0.63 9.53 -11.02
N VAL A 940 0.02 9.83 -9.87
CA VAL A 940 0.64 10.41 -8.69
C VAL A 940 0.45 9.45 -7.51
N ARG A 941 1.55 8.99 -6.92
CA ARG A 941 1.49 8.24 -5.66
C ARG A 941 0.91 9.16 -4.59
N LYS A 942 -0.08 8.74 -3.82
CA LYS A 942 -0.64 9.54 -2.71
C LYS A 942 -0.57 8.76 -1.40
N PRO A 943 -0.35 9.46 -0.27
CA PRO A 943 -0.13 8.85 1.04
C PRO A 943 -1.41 8.17 1.55
N GLY A 944 -1.25 7.02 2.21
CA GLY A 944 -2.33 6.22 2.76
C GLY A 944 -3.31 5.62 1.73
N GLU A 945 -2.91 5.43 0.47
CA GLU A 945 -3.83 4.96 -0.60
C GLU A 945 -4.28 3.48 -0.49
N GLY A 946 -5.17 3.06 -1.41
CA GLY A 946 -5.48 1.65 -1.67
C GLY A 946 -4.29 0.92 -2.31
N LEU A 947 -3.25 0.67 -1.52
CA LEU A 947 -1.82 0.49 -1.82
C LEU A 947 -1.38 0.42 -3.32
N ALA A 948 -1.90 -0.51 -4.13
CA ALA A 948 -1.56 -0.68 -5.56
C ALA A 948 -2.05 0.46 -6.45
N LEU A 949 -2.85 1.38 -5.94
CA LEU A 949 -2.94 2.70 -6.55
C LEU A 949 -1.55 3.34 -6.69
N ALA A 950 -0.61 3.10 -5.77
CA ALA A 950 0.80 3.46 -5.93
C ALA A 950 1.54 2.63 -6.98
N LEU A 951 1.20 1.34 -7.20
CA LEU A 951 1.74 0.59 -8.36
C LEU A 951 1.24 1.14 -9.67
N LEU A 952 -0.05 1.41 -9.73
CA LEU A 952 -0.67 2.03 -10.89
C LEU A 952 -0.02 3.40 -11.14
N ALA A 953 0.23 4.19 -10.09
CA ALA A 953 0.98 5.44 -10.21
C ALA A 953 2.41 5.23 -10.71
N ILE A 954 3.14 4.22 -10.23
CA ILE A 954 4.48 3.87 -10.71
C ILE A 954 4.42 3.46 -12.20
N LEU A 955 3.47 2.60 -12.57
CA LEU A 955 3.25 2.16 -13.96
C LEU A 955 2.92 3.33 -14.89
N LEU A 956 2.14 4.29 -14.41
CA LEU A 956 1.75 5.49 -15.17
C LEU A 956 2.75 6.64 -15.04
N THR A 957 3.82 6.49 -14.25
CA THR A 957 4.87 7.52 -14.09
C THR A 957 5.53 7.89 -15.42
N PRO A 958 5.85 6.95 -16.34
CA PRO A 958 6.36 7.28 -17.67
C PRO A 958 5.38 8.15 -18.49
N LEU A 959 4.07 7.90 -18.38
CA LEU A 959 3.05 8.70 -19.07
C LEU A 959 2.99 10.13 -18.50
N ARG A 960 3.04 10.28 -17.17
CA ARG A 960 3.14 11.59 -16.51
C ARG A 960 4.41 12.32 -16.93
N TRP A 961 5.53 11.62 -16.98
CA TRP A 961 6.80 12.18 -17.46
C TRP A 961 6.67 12.68 -18.90
N LEU A 962 6.09 11.87 -19.79
CA LEU A 962 5.87 12.24 -21.19
C LEU A 962 4.99 13.48 -21.32
N LEU A 963 3.82 13.50 -20.67
CA LEU A 963 2.91 14.66 -20.68
C LEU A 963 3.59 15.92 -20.14
N SER A 964 4.38 15.78 -19.08
CA SER A 964 5.11 16.91 -18.50
C SER A 964 6.22 17.42 -19.41
N LYS A 965 6.96 16.51 -20.09
CA LYS A 965 8.02 16.89 -21.03
C LYS A 965 7.47 17.51 -22.30
N LEU A 966 6.34 17.04 -22.77
CA LEU A 966 5.59 17.64 -23.86
C LEU A 966 5.15 19.08 -23.54
N ALA A 967 4.58 19.30 -22.36
CA ALA A 967 4.24 20.65 -21.89
C ALA A 967 5.47 21.53 -21.69
N GLU A 968 6.55 20.98 -21.12
CA GLU A 968 7.85 21.66 -20.96
C GLU A 968 8.39 22.16 -22.30
N THR A 969 8.41 21.30 -23.31
CA THR A 969 8.87 21.64 -24.67
C THR A 969 7.99 22.71 -25.30
N TYR A 970 6.67 22.62 -25.15
CA TYR A 970 5.76 23.65 -25.66
C TYR A 970 6.07 25.04 -25.07
N PHE A 971 6.24 25.15 -23.74
CA PHE A 971 6.56 26.43 -23.11
C PHE A 971 7.96 26.95 -23.47
N LYS A 972 8.95 26.06 -23.65
CA LYS A 972 10.28 26.45 -24.18
C LYS A 972 10.21 27.06 -25.58
N MET A 973 9.33 26.53 -26.43
CA MET A 973 9.16 27.05 -27.79
C MET A 973 8.38 28.38 -27.83
N GLN A 974 7.43 28.57 -26.91
CA GLN A 974 6.55 29.75 -26.91
C GLN A 974 7.13 30.96 -26.16
N ILE A 975 8.00 30.74 -25.17
CA ILE A 975 8.47 31.78 -24.27
C ILE A 975 10.01 31.82 -24.34
N PRO A 976 10.63 32.98 -24.65
CA PRO A 976 12.08 33.09 -24.86
C PRO A 976 12.88 33.10 -23.54
N MET A 977 12.56 32.22 -22.58
CA MET A 977 13.24 32.14 -21.28
C MET A 977 14.74 31.83 -21.44
N GLU A 978 15.08 30.92 -22.35
CA GLU A 978 16.47 30.50 -22.59
C GLU A 978 17.31 31.64 -23.19
N LYS A 979 16.75 32.38 -24.15
CA LYS A 979 17.38 33.57 -24.76
C LYS A 979 17.81 34.60 -23.71
N HIS A 980 17.03 34.77 -22.66
CA HIS A 980 17.28 35.76 -21.60
C HIS A 980 17.87 35.15 -20.32
N GLY A 981 18.41 33.92 -20.37
CA GLY A 981 19.06 33.28 -19.22
C GLY A 981 18.11 32.96 -18.06
N MET A 982 16.79 32.96 -18.29
CA MET A 982 15.73 32.72 -17.30
C MET A 982 15.23 31.28 -17.28
N MET A 983 15.94 30.37 -17.96
CA MET A 983 15.60 28.95 -17.96
C MET A 983 15.73 28.37 -16.54
N PRO A 984 14.65 27.81 -15.95
CA PRO A 984 14.70 27.26 -14.60
C PRO A 984 15.53 25.97 -14.56
N GLU A 985 16.23 25.75 -13.45
CA GLU A 985 16.99 24.52 -13.20
C GLU A 985 16.05 23.35 -12.84
N GLU A 986 14.90 23.63 -12.22
CA GLU A 986 13.87 22.64 -11.93
C GLU A 986 13.04 22.29 -13.19
N SER A 987 12.59 21.03 -13.29
CA SER A 987 11.70 20.62 -14.37
C SER A 987 10.30 21.22 -14.24
N PHE A 988 9.58 21.37 -15.36
CA PHE A 988 8.20 21.86 -15.36
C PHE A 988 7.28 21.03 -14.44
N ALA A 989 7.45 19.69 -14.44
CA ALA A 989 6.71 18.78 -13.56
C ALA A 989 6.96 19.07 -12.07
N GLY A 990 8.21 19.40 -11.73
CA GLY A 990 8.62 19.78 -10.39
C GLY A 990 7.94 21.08 -9.96
N SER A 991 7.99 22.10 -10.81
CA SER A 991 7.36 23.41 -10.54
C SER A 991 5.84 23.32 -10.42
N MET A 992 5.20 22.50 -11.25
CA MET A 992 3.76 22.24 -11.15
C MET A 992 3.43 21.58 -9.81
N SER A 993 4.20 20.57 -9.42
CA SER A 993 3.99 19.82 -8.18
C SER A 993 4.27 20.64 -6.91
N GLY A 994 5.22 21.56 -6.99
CA GLY A 994 5.57 22.49 -5.91
C GLY A 994 4.78 23.80 -5.93
N CYS A 995 3.82 23.96 -6.86
CA CYS A 995 3.03 25.19 -7.04
C CYS A 995 3.89 26.46 -7.20
N ARG A 996 5.02 26.30 -7.90
CA ARG A 996 5.98 27.36 -8.22
C ARG A 996 5.75 27.97 -9.61
N LEU A 997 4.74 27.49 -10.34
CA LEU A 997 4.30 28.08 -11.60
C LEU A 997 3.69 29.46 -11.36
N GLY A 998 4.08 30.43 -12.19
CA GLY A 998 3.46 31.75 -12.23
C GLY A 998 2.94 32.07 -13.62
N VAL A 999 1.97 32.97 -13.71
CA VAL A 999 1.55 33.55 -15.01
C VAL A 999 2.46 34.74 -15.31
N LEU A 1000 3.02 34.77 -16.52
CA LEU A 1000 3.90 35.84 -16.97
C LEU A 1000 3.10 37.15 -17.14
N PRO A 1001 3.60 38.31 -16.68
CA PRO A 1001 2.99 39.60 -17.01
C PRO A 1001 2.96 39.84 -18.52
N ASP A 1002 1.93 40.53 -19.00
CA ASP A 1002 1.78 40.85 -20.42
C ASP A 1002 2.99 41.63 -20.94
N LYS A 1003 3.52 41.22 -22.10
CA LYS A 1003 4.67 41.84 -22.78
C LYS A 1003 5.94 41.91 -21.93
N PHE A 1004 6.11 41.00 -20.97
CA PHE A 1004 7.29 41.02 -20.08
C PHE A 1004 8.61 40.95 -20.86
N TYR A 1005 8.78 39.95 -21.73
CA TYR A 1005 10.02 39.80 -22.51
C TYR A 1005 10.18 40.89 -23.58
N ASP A 1006 9.09 41.41 -24.15
CA ASP A 1006 9.15 42.56 -25.05
C ASP A 1006 9.79 43.78 -24.35
N ARG A 1007 9.46 44.01 -23.07
CA ARG A 1007 10.07 45.07 -22.25
C ARG A 1007 11.51 44.77 -21.82
N VAL A 1008 11.91 43.50 -21.78
CA VAL A 1008 13.31 43.11 -21.61
C VAL A 1008 14.10 43.43 -22.88
N GLU A 1009 13.54 43.15 -24.06
CA GLU A 1009 14.16 43.46 -25.36
C GLU A 1009 14.22 44.97 -25.64
N GLU A 1010 13.19 45.71 -25.23
CA GLU A 1010 13.16 47.19 -25.26
C GLU A 1010 14.23 47.82 -24.36
N GLY A 1011 14.71 47.08 -23.35
CA GLY A 1011 15.66 47.57 -22.35
C GLY A 1011 15.01 48.24 -21.13
N SER A 1012 13.68 48.26 -21.05
CA SER A 1012 12.92 48.74 -19.87
C SER A 1012 13.10 47.83 -18.63
N ILE A 1013 13.46 46.56 -18.84
CA ILE A 1013 13.75 45.58 -17.78
C ILE A 1013 15.14 44.99 -18.00
N LEU A 1014 15.98 45.03 -16.96
CA LEU A 1014 17.32 44.44 -16.97
C LEU A 1014 17.36 43.22 -16.04
N ILE A 1015 17.57 42.04 -16.59
CA ILE A 1015 17.67 40.80 -15.80
C ILE A 1015 19.13 40.57 -15.42
N LYS A 1016 19.40 40.43 -14.12
CA LYS A 1016 20.73 40.17 -13.56
C LYS A 1016 20.72 38.91 -12.70
N ARG A 1017 21.60 37.94 -13.01
CA ARG A 1017 21.73 36.71 -12.22
C ARG A 1017 22.80 36.87 -11.15
N ALA A 1018 22.42 36.61 -9.90
CA ALA A 1018 23.33 36.60 -8.76
C ALA A 1018 22.82 35.66 -7.66
N ILE A 1019 23.71 34.83 -7.11
CA ILE A 1019 23.53 33.98 -5.95
C ILE A 1019 23.50 34.83 -4.67
N SER A 1020 24.41 35.80 -4.58
CA SER A 1020 24.51 36.73 -3.45
C SER A 1020 24.73 38.18 -3.90
N PHE A 1021 24.32 39.11 -3.06
CA PHE A 1021 24.47 40.54 -3.29
C PHE A 1021 24.75 41.26 -1.98
N SER A 1022 25.49 42.34 -2.06
CA SER A 1022 25.75 43.27 -0.96
C SER A 1022 25.25 44.67 -1.34
N PHE A 1023 24.94 45.50 -0.36
CA PHE A 1023 24.62 46.91 -0.60
C PHE A 1023 25.90 47.74 -0.73
N CYS A 1024 25.85 48.78 -1.56
CA CYS A 1024 26.82 49.87 -1.59
C CYS A 1024 26.10 51.22 -1.43
N THR A 1025 26.85 52.31 -1.40
CA THR A 1025 26.31 53.66 -1.13
C THR A 1025 25.20 54.09 -2.10
N ASP A 1026 25.32 53.68 -3.36
CA ASP A 1026 24.51 54.11 -4.51
C ASP A 1026 23.73 52.97 -5.18
N GLY A 1027 23.69 51.78 -4.57
CA GLY A 1027 22.96 50.64 -5.14
C GLY A 1027 23.34 49.29 -4.54
N LEU A 1028 23.47 48.29 -5.40
CA LEU A 1028 23.80 46.91 -5.07
C LEU A 1028 25.07 46.47 -5.79
N VAL A 1029 25.84 45.58 -5.17
CA VAL A 1029 26.96 44.87 -5.78
C VAL A 1029 26.60 43.39 -5.84
N LEU A 1030 26.67 42.80 -7.03
CA LEU A 1030 26.48 41.37 -7.21
C LEU A 1030 27.78 40.67 -6.81
N ASP A 1031 27.79 39.97 -5.69
CA ASP A 1031 29.03 39.47 -5.07
C ASP A 1031 29.77 38.47 -5.98
N ASP A 1032 29.04 37.74 -6.82
CA ASP A 1032 29.61 36.70 -7.68
C ASP A 1032 30.32 37.27 -8.92
N THR A 1033 29.86 38.42 -9.43
CA THR A 1033 30.39 39.03 -10.66
C THR A 1033 31.17 40.32 -10.39
N GLY A 1034 31.03 40.90 -9.20
CA GLY A 1034 31.50 42.24 -8.85
C GLY A 1034 30.75 43.36 -9.57
N GLU A 1035 29.69 43.05 -10.32
CA GLU A 1035 28.91 44.02 -11.09
C GLU A 1035 28.14 44.95 -10.14
N ARG A 1036 28.18 46.25 -10.42
CA ARG A 1036 27.40 47.26 -9.68
C ARG A 1036 26.07 47.51 -10.38
N VAL A 1037 25.00 47.54 -9.60
CA VAL A 1037 23.64 47.86 -10.01
C VAL A 1037 23.20 49.11 -9.26
N GLU A 1038 23.22 50.25 -9.94
CA GLU A 1038 22.77 51.52 -9.37
C GLU A 1038 21.26 51.51 -9.11
N ALA A 1039 20.83 51.99 -7.95
CA ALA A 1039 19.42 52.05 -7.59
C ALA A 1039 19.15 53.21 -6.63
N ASP A 1040 17.99 53.85 -6.79
CA ASP A 1040 17.46 54.82 -5.82
C ASP A 1040 16.47 54.13 -4.87
N VAL A 1041 15.84 53.05 -5.35
CA VAL A 1041 14.88 52.23 -4.58
C VAL A 1041 15.20 50.75 -4.78
N VAL A 1042 15.29 50.00 -3.67
CA VAL A 1042 15.47 48.55 -3.67
C VAL A 1042 14.22 47.88 -3.10
N VAL A 1043 13.51 47.10 -3.92
CA VAL A 1043 12.34 46.31 -3.49
C VAL A 1043 12.74 44.86 -3.29
N LEU A 1044 12.73 44.40 -2.05
CA LEU A 1044 12.99 43.00 -1.70
C LEU A 1044 11.71 42.18 -1.87
N ALA A 1045 11.63 41.43 -2.96
CA ALA A 1045 10.55 40.48 -3.26
C ALA A 1045 10.94 39.05 -2.82
N THR A 1046 11.42 38.94 -1.60
CA THR A 1046 12.13 37.76 -1.04
C THR A 1046 11.22 36.81 -0.25
N GLY A 1047 9.91 37.07 -0.19
CA GLY A 1047 8.89 36.17 0.33
C GLY A 1047 8.45 36.47 1.78
N PHE A 1048 7.81 35.50 2.44
CA PHE A 1048 7.19 35.71 3.76
C PHE A 1048 7.50 34.56 4.74
N ARG A 1049 7.66 34.93 6.01
CA ARG A 1049 7.83 34.02 7.17
C ARG A 1049 6.49 33.75 7.84
N GLY A 1050 5.59 33.10 7.10
CA GLY A 1050 4.27 32.76 7.62
C GLY A 1050 4.36 31.89 8.89
N ASP A 1051 5.34 30.98 8.95
CA ASP A 1051 5.59 30.11 10.10
C ASP A 1051 5.73 30.91 11.39
N GLN A 1052 6.52 31.99 11.35
CA GLN A 1052 6.69 32.90 12.47
C GLN A 1052 5.37 33.59 12.82
N LYS A 1053 4.64 34.09 11.82
CA LYS A 1053 3.32 34.72 12.01
C LYS A 1053 2.33 33.81 12.75
N LEU A 1054 2.32 32.52 12.42
CA LEU A 1054 1.44 31.55 13.07
C LEU A 1054 1.87 31.27 14.51
N LYS A 1055 3.18 31.17 14.77
CA LYS A 1055 3.72 31.02 16.14
C LYS A 1055 3.37 32.22 17.01
N ASP A 1056 3.53 33.43 16.48
CA ASP A 1056 3.32 34.68 17.21
C ASP A 1056 1.86 34.86 17.68
N MET A 1057 0.90 34.09 17.15
CA MET A 1057 -0.49 34.10 17.60
C MET A 1057 -0.71 33.50 18.99
N PHE A 1058 0.16 32.61 19.48
CA PHE A 1058 -0.08 31.90 20.74
C PHE A 1058 0.69 32.53 21.89
N VAL A 1059 0.13 32.53 23.11
CA VAL A 1059 0.88 32.92 24.31
C VAL A 1059 1.82 31.79 24.75
N SER A 1060 1.28 30.57 24.84
CA SER A 1060 1.99 29.37 25.29
C SER A 1060 3.27 29.10 24.50
N ALA A 1061 4.39 28.96 25.21
CA ALA A 1061 5.67 28.55 24.63
C ALA A 1061 5.58 27.15 23.99
N MET A 1062 4.77 26.26 24.56
CA MET A 1062 4.56 24.92 24.06
C MET A 1062 3.79 24.95 22.73
N PHE A 1063 2.67 25.66 22.65
CA PHE A 1063 1.91 25.79 21.39
C PHE A 1063 2.71 26.51 20.30
N LYS A 1064 3.55 27.50 20.65
CA LYS A 1064 4.50 28.11 19.68
C LYS A 1064 5.44 27.09 19.06
N GLN A 1065 5.94 26.13 19.84
CA GLN A 1065 6.81 25.08 19.32
C GLN A 1065 6.01 24.06 18.49
N MET A 1066 4.83 23.65 18.99
CA MET A 1066 3.99 22.63 18.36
C MET A 1066 3.37 23.08 17.04
N VAL A 1067 2.86 24.31 16.94
CA VAL A 1067 2.11 24.77 15.75
C VAL A 1067 2.95 24.78 14.45
N ALA A 1068 4.26 24.67 14.57
CA ALA A 1068 5.16 24.47 13.44
C ALA A 1068 5.08 23.06 12.80
N ALA A 1069 4.40 22.10 13.47
CA ALA A 1069 4.26 20.73 13.01
C ALA A 1069 3.17 20.57 11.93
N PRO A 1070 3.20 19.46 11.15
CA PRO A 1070 2.21 19.18 10.12
C PRO A 1070 0.77 19.10 10.65
N LEU A 1071 -0.17 19.69 9.90
CA LEU A 1071 -1.60 19.70 10.25
C LEU A 1071 -2.34 18.48 9.67
N TYR A 1072 -3.16 17.82 10.48
CA TYR A 1072 -4.09 16.78 10.05
C TYR A 1072 -5.16 17.38 9.12
N ARG A 1073 -5.37 16.72 7.98
CA ARG A 1073 -6.18 17.26 6.86
C ARG A 1073 -5.80 18.71 6.51
N GLN A 1074 -4.55 19.11 6.74
CA GLN A 1074 -4.09 20.48 6.52
C GLN A 1074 -4.93 21.56 7.26
N CYS A 1075 -5.71 21.16 8.27
CA CYS A 1075 -6.65 22.03 8.99
C CYS A 1075 -6.52 21.94 10.51
N ILE A 1076 -6.36 20.74 11.08
CA ILE A 1076 -6.39 20.51 12.53
C ILE A 1076 -4.98 20.19 13.02
N HIS A 1077 -4.56 20.85 14.11
CA HIS A 1077 -3.34 20.45 14.79
C HIS A 1077 -3.63 19.29 15.75
N PRO A 1078 -2.90 18.16 15.69
CA PRO A 1078 -3.23 16.97 16.49
C PRO A 1078 -3.16 17.17 18.01
N ARG A 1079 -2.35 18.12 18.49
CA ARG A 1079 -2.12 18.37 19.93
C ARG A 1079 -2.65 19.70 20.45
N ILE A 1080 -3.17 20.56 19.56
CA ILE A 1080 -3.78 21.83 20.00
C ILE A 1080 -5.30 21.62 19.94
N PRO A 1081 -6.00 21.67 21.07
CA PRO A 1081 -7.42 21.33 21.14
C PRO A 1081 -8.31 22.44 20.59
N GLN A 1082 -9.53 22.08 20.18
CA GLN A 1082 -10.61 23.01 19.80
C GLN A 1082 -10.20 24.13 18.82
N MET A 1083 -9.29 23.81 17.89
CA MET A 1083 -8.73 24.79 16.96
C MET A 1083 -8.57 24.22 15.54
N ALA A 1084 -8.81 25.07 14.54
CA ALA A 1084 -8.50 24.83 13.14
C ALA A 1084 -7.71 25.98 12.50
N VAL A 1085 -6.96 25.69 11.45
CA VAL A 1085 -6.23 26.65 10.61
C VAL A 1085 -6.72 26.48 9.17
N ILE A 1086 -7.24 27.54 8.55
CA ILE A 1086 -7.76 27.51 7.18
C ILE A 1086 -7.12 28.64 6.36
N GLY A 1087 -6.69 28.36 5.14
CA GLY A 1087 -6.01 29.36 4.28
C GLY A 1087 -4.49 29.36 4.43
N TYR A 1088 -3.91 28.28 4.95
CA TYR A 1088 -2.49 28.16 5.25
C TYR A 1088 -1.77 27.09 4.38
N THR A 1089 -2.50 26.48 3.44
CA THR A 1089 -2.01 25.44 2.52
C THR A 1089 -1.88 26.00 1.11
N GLU A 1090 -0.82 25.62 0.39
CA GLU A 1090 -0.63 26.03 -1.01
C GLU A 1090 -1.44 25.13 -1.96
N ASN A 1091 -2.09 25.75 -2.95
CA ASN A 1091 -2.76 25.05 -4.05
C ASN A 1091 -2.85 25.98 -5.28
N LEU A 1092 -2.82 25.40 -6.48
CA LEU A 1092 -3.10 26.06 -7.77
C LEU A 1092 -4.50 26.71 -7.80
N THR A 1093 -5.41 26.24 -6.95
CA THR A 1093 -6.81 26.67 -6.85
C THR A 1093 -7.22 26.92 -5.40
N SER A 1094 -6.67 27.98 -4.82
CA SER A 1094 -6.73 28.25 -3.37
C SER A 1094 -8.16 28.47 -2.81
N ILE A 1095 -9.04 29.19 -3.52
CA ILE A 1095 -10.34 29.62 -2.94
C ILE A 1095 -11.32 28.47 -2.65
N TYR A 1096 -11.53 27.53 -3.57
CA TYR A 1096 -12.45 26.41 -3.32
C TYR A 1096 -11.85 25.38 -2.36
N THR A 1097 -10.52 25.30 -2.28
CA THR A 1097 -9.84 24.43 -1.31
C THR A 1097 -10.15 24.90 0.10
N PHE A 1098 -10.07 26.21 0.34
CA PHE A 1098 -10.42 26.80 1.63
C PHE A 1098 -11.91 26.61 1.95
N GLU A 1099 -12.79 26.70 0.95
CA GLU A 1099 -14.21 26.40 1.13
C GLU A 1099 -14.45 24.94 1.54
N MET A 1100 -13.79 23.97 0.89
CA MET A 1100 -13.90 22.55 1.25
C MET A 1100 -13.40 22.27 2.67
N MET A 1101 -12.31 22.91 3.07
CA MET A 1101 -11.80 22.86 4.45
C MET A 1101 -12.79 23.46 5.45
N ALA A 1102 -13.37 24.62 5.15
CA ALA A 1102 -14.38 25.26 5.98
C ALA A 1102 -15.65 24.41 6.10
N LYS A 1103 -16.12 23.79 5.01
CA LYS A 1103 -17.23 22.81 5.04
C LYS A 1103 -16.90 21.64 5.96
N TRP A 1104 -15.71 21.07 5.84
CA TRP A 1104 -15.27 19.94 6.66
C TRP A 1104 -15.20 20.31 8.15
N VAL A 1105 -14.61 21.47 8.49
CA VAL A 1105 -14.57 21.97 9.88
C VAL A 1105 -15.98 22.22 10.41
N ALA A 1106 -16.86 22.85 9.64
CA ALA A 1106 -18.25 23.07 10.09
C ALA A 1106 -19.01 21.76 10.34
N HIS A 1107 -18.71 20.69 9.60
CA HIS A 1107 -19.26 19.36 9.86
C HIS A 1107 -18.65 18.71 11.11
N LEU A 1108 -17.36 18.91 11.38
CA LEU A 1108 -16.73 18.50 12.62
C LEU A 1108 -17.38 19.21 13.83
N LEU A 1109 -17.55 20.54 13.75
CA LEU A 1109 -18.22 21.34 14.78
C LEU A 1109 -19.65 20.83 15.03
N ALA A 1110 -20.38 20.48 13.98
CA ALA A 1110 -21.74 19.94 14.07
C ALA A 1110 -21.80 18.47 14.59
N GLY A 1111 -20.68 17.87 14.97
CA GLY A 1111 -20.61 16.49 15.46
C GLY A 1111 -20.92 15.44 14.39
N ALA A 1112 -20.80 15.78 13.09
CA ALA A 1112 -21.11 14.85 12.01
C ALA A 1112 -20.15 13.65 11.95
N PHE A 1113 -18.93 13.82 12.46
CA PHE A 1113 -17.93 12.78 12.63
C PHE A 1113 -17.01 13.15 13.79
N ARG A 1114 -16.28 12.16 14.32
CA ARG A 1114 -15.23 12.36 15.34
C ARG A 1114 -13.85 12.21 14.71
N LEU A 1115 -12.87 12.94 15.25
CA LEU A 1115 -11.49 12.80 14.81
C LEU A 1115 -10.88 11.48 15.32
N PRO A 1116 -9.94 10.88 14.57
CA PRO A 1116 -9.21 9.72 15.05
C PRO A 1116 -8.29 10.07 16.23
N SER A 1117 -7.67 9.07 16.85
CA SER A 1117 -6.71 9.29 17.94
C SER A 1117 -5.55 10.21 17.51
N VAL A 1118 -4.97 10.92 18.48
CA VAL A 1118 -3.90 11.89 18.21
C VAL A 1118 -2.73 11.24 17.49
N VAL A 1119 -2.30 10.05 17.93
CA VAL A 1119 -1.25 9.26 17.27
C VAL A 1119 -1.56 8.98 15.80
N ARG A 1120 -2.83 8.70 15.44
CA ARG A 1120 -3.21 8.47 14.04
C ARG A 1120 -3.23 9.75 13.23
N MET A 1121 -3.62 10.87 13.84
CA MET A 1121 -3.57 12.17 13.19
C MET A 1121 -2.12 12.60 12.93
N GLU A 1122 -1.22 12.43 13.90
CA GLU A 1122 0.22 12.71 13.78
C GLU A 1122 0.86 11.83 12.71
N ALA A 1123 0.60 10.53 12.72
CA ALA A 1123 1.10 9.62 11.68
C ALA A 1123 0.59 10.01 10.29
N SER A 1124 -0.70 10.33 10.15
CA SER A 1124 -1.28 10.78 8.88
C SER A 1124 -0.72 12.14 8.44
N ALA A 1125 -0.44 13.05 9.36
CA ALA A 1125 0.10 14.37 9.06
C ALA A 1125 1.58 14.27 8.67
N ALA A 1126 2.37 13.43 9.35
CA ALA A 1126 3.76 13.14 9.01
C ALA A 1126 3.89 12.44 7.65
N GLU A 1127 3.06 11.43 7.36
CA GLU A 1127 3.05 10.76 6.04
C GLU A 1127 2.69 11.74 4.92
N TRP A 1128 1.75 12.65 5.19
CA TRP A 1128 1.37 13.71 4.25
C TRP A 1128 2.52 14.70 4.02
N ASP A 1129 3.20 15.12 5.09
CA ASP A 1129 4.33 16.06 5.02
C ASP A 1129 5.52 15.44 4.28
N GLU A 1130 5.92 14.20 4.63
CA GLU A 1130 6.96 13.46 3.92
C GLU A 1130 6.64 13.31 2.43
N HIS A 1131 5.39 12.97 2.10
CA HIS A 1131 4.95 12.87 0.71
C HIS A 1131 5.11 14.18 -0.08
N LEU A 1132 4.91 15.31 0.58
CA LEU A 1132 5.03 16.63 -0.05
C LEU A 1132 6.49 17.11 -0.07
N LEU A 1133 7.30 16.68 0.90
CA LEU A 1133 8.75 16.91 0.96
C LEU A 1133 9.51 16.07 -0.07
N MET A 1134 9.11 14.83 -0.35
CA MET A 1134 9.70 13.99 -1.41
C MET A 1134 9.56 14.59 -2.82
N ARG A 1135 8.79 15.67 -2.98
CA ARG A 1135 8.69 16.47 -4.22
C ARG A 1135 9.86 17.45 -4.39
N ARG A 1136 10.77 17.57 -3.42
CA ARG A 1136 11.91 18.51 -3.37
C ARG A 1136 13.08 18.22 -4.33
N HIS A 1137 13.04 17.18 -5.17
CA HIS A 1137 14.19 16.86 -6.06
C HIS A 1137 14.28 17.78 -7.30
N GLY A 1138 14.31 19.08 -7.05
CA GLY A 1138 14.85 20.14 -7.90
C GLY A 1138 15.59 21.12 -7.00
N VAL A 1139 16.86 21.40 -7.32
CA VAL A 1139 17.79 22.21 -6.53
C VAL A 1139 17.19 23.59 -6.23
N GLY A 1140 17.26 24.01 -4.96
CA GLY A 1140 17.12 25.42 -4.55
C GLY A 1140 15.74 25.89 -4.09
N GLY A 1141 15.55 25.93 -2.77
CA GLY A 1141 14.77 26.91 -1.97
C GLY A 1141 13.26 27.03 -2.19
N GLY A 1142 12.48 26.56 -1.20
CA GLY A 1142 11.05 26.83 -1.07
C GLY A 1142 10.36 25.68 -0.36
N ASP A 1143 10.08 25.90 0.92
CA ASP A 1143 9.99 24.83 1.90
C ASP A 1143 8.55 24.64 2.40
N LYS A 1144 7.64 24.39 1.44
CA LYS A 1144 6.18 24.42 1.66
C LYS A 1144 5.46 23.28 0.88
N PRO A 1145 4.57 22.50 1.52
CA PRO A 1145 3.77 21.45 0.86
C PRO A 1145 2.63 22.02 -0.01
N CYS A 1146 2.43 21.51 -1.24
CA CYS A 1146 1.33 21.92 -2.13
C CYS A 1146 0.34 20.80 -2.49
N LEU A 1147 -0.96 21.11 -2.48
CA LEU A 1147 -2.07 20.21 -2.87
C LEU A 1147 -2.31 20.11 -4.38
N GLY A 1148 -1.67 20.94 -5.21
CA GLY A 1148 -1.99 21.13 -6.63
C GLY A 1148 -2.12 19.83 -7.44
N ALA A 1149 -1.18 18.91 -7.27
CA ALA A 1149 -1.14 17.65 -8.01
C ALA A 1149 -2.10 16.56 -7.51
N VAL A 1150 -2.85 16.81 -6.42
CA VAL A 1150 -3.62 15.80 -5.66
C VAL A 1150 -4.92 16.37 -5.06
N SER A 1151 -5.39 17.50 -5.59
CA SER A 1151 -6.47 18.28 -4.98
C SER A 1151 -7.83 17.58 -5.03
N THR A 1152 -8.10 16.78 -6.06
CA THR A 1152 -9.33 15.98 -6.20
C THR A 1152 -9.37 14.87 -5.16
N TRP A 1153 -8.28 14.11 -5.02
CA TRP A 1153 -8.15 13.06 -4.02
C TRP A 1153 -8.24 13.61 -2.59
N TYR A 1154 -7.64 14.77 -2.35
CA TYR A 1154 -7.71 15.46 -1.05
C TYR A 1154 -9.17 15.82 -0.73
N ASN A 1155 -9.88 16.42 -1.69
CA ASN A 1155 -11.31 16.72 -1.54
C ASN A 1155 -12.16 15.46 -1.38
N ASP A 1156 -11.81 14.34 -2.02
CA ASP A 1156 -12.50 13.06 -1.82
C ASP A 1156 -12.38 12.59 -0.37
N LYS A 1157 -11.22 12.78 0.27
CA LYS A 1157 -11.04 12.43 1.68
C LYS A 1157 -11.94 13.30 2.56
N LEU A 1158 -11.99 14.61 2.33
CA LEU A 1158 -12.91 15.49 3.06
C LEU A 1158 -14.38 15.12 2.81
N CYS A 1159 -14.75 14.76 1.57
CA CYS A 1159 -16.09 14.29 1.24
C CYS A 1159 -16.45 13.02 2.02
N ARG A 1160 -15.55 12.02 2.06
CA ARG A 1160 -15.79 10.78 2.81
C ARG A 1160 -15.95 11.04 4.30
N ASP A 1161 -15.09 11.87 4.89
CA ASP A 1161 -15.18 12.24 6.31
C ASP A 1161 -16.54 12.92 6.61
N MET A 1162 -17.04 13.77 5.70
CA MET A 1162 -18.35 14.42 5.82
C MET A 1162 -19.57 13.54 5.46
N GLY A 1163 -19.35 12.30 4.99
CA GLY A 1163 -20.42 11.40 4.54
C GLY A 1163 -21.00 11.70 3.15
N TYR A 1164 -20.25 12.40 2.29
CA TYR A 1164 -20.64 12.70 0.91
C TYR A 1164 -19.99 11.77 -0.11
N GLU A 1165 -20.70 11.49 -1.22
CA GLU A 1165 -20.16 10.69 -2.34
C GLU A 1165 -18.99 11.42 -3.03
N PRO A 1166 -17.78 10.88 -3.13
CA PRO A 1166 -16.68 11.60 -3.78
C PRO A 1166 -16.88 11.86 -5.29
N ARG A 1167 -17.63 11.02 -5.99
CA ARG A 1167 -17.95 11.18 -7.42
C ARG A 1167 -19.02 12.25 -7.64
N ARG A 1168 -18.81 13.14 -8.61
CA ARG A 1168 -19.64 14.34 -8.86
C ARG A 1168 -20.08 14.53 -10.32
N LYS A 1169 -19.40 13.89 -11.25
CA LYS A 1169 -19.64 14.00 -12.69
C LYS A 1169 -20.49 12.83 -13.18
N LYS A 1170 -21.31 13.10 -14.20
CA LYS A 1170 -22.18 12.08 -14.81
C LYS A 1170 -21.39 11.25 -15.82
N GLY A 1171 -21.22 9.96 -15.53
CA GLY A 1171 -20.57 8.99 -16.42
C GLY A 1171 -19.08 8.81 -16.15
N ILE A 1172 -18.57 7.61 -16.48
CA ILE A 1172 -17.20 7.19 -16.14
C ILE A 1172 -16.14 8.04 -16.87
N LEU A 1173 -16.36 8.40 -18.14
CA LEU A 1173 -15.39 9.19 -18.89
C LEU A 1173 -15.26 10.62 -18.34
N ALA A 1174 -16.39 11.26 -18.00
CA ALA A 1174 -16.39 12.59 -17.41
C ALA A 1174 -15.70 12.57 -16.03
N GLU A 1175 -16.00 11.57 -15.20
CA GLU A 1175 -15.35 11.34 -13.91
C GLU A 1175 -13.82 11.27 -14.02
N TRP A 1176 -13.30 10.64 -15.06
CA TRP A 1176 -11.88 10.36 -15.18
C TRP A 1176 -11.08 11.44 -15.91
N LEU A 1177 -11.65 12.04 -16.96
CA LEU A 1177 -10.93 12.91 -17.89
C LEU A 1177 -11.24 14.40 -17.72
N GLN A 1178 -12.42 14.77 -17.23
CA GLN A 1178 -12.74 16.17 -17.02
C GLN A 1178 -12.12 16.69 -15.73
N PRO A 1179 -11.62 17.95 -15.72
CA PRO A 1179 -11.08 18.54 -14.51
C PRO A 1179 -12.17 18.73 -13.46
N TYR A 1180 -11.79 18.51 -12.21
CA TYR A 1180 -12.63 18.81 -11.06
C TYR A 1180 -12.50 20.29 -10.68
N GLY A 1181 -13.62 20.98 -10.55
CA GLY A 1181 -13.67 22.41 -10.24
C GLY A 1181 -14.71 22.74 -9.16
N PRO A 1182 -14.81 24.03 -8.77
CA PRO A 1182 -15.69 24.46 -7.69
C PRO A 1182 -17.15 24.05 -7.87
N ALA A 1183 -17.69 24.16 -9.09
CA ALA A 1183 -19.09 23.85 -9.38
C ALA A 1183 -19.45 22.37 -9.17
N ASP A 1184 -18.48 21.45 -9.28
CA ASP A 1184 -18.72 20.03 -9.00
C ASP A 1184 -19.08 19.80 -7.50
N TYR A 1185 -18.80 20.77 -6.62
CA TYR A 1185 -19.05 20.70 -5.17
C TYR A 1185 -20.23 21.57 -4.70
N ALA A 1186 -21.05 22.09 -5.63
CA ALA A 1186 -22.21 22.93 -5.32
C ALA A 1186 -23.37 22.13 -4.69
N ALA A 1187 -23.65 20.92 -5.22
CA ALA A 1187 -24.72 20.05 -4.76
C ALA A 1187 -24.15 18.78 -4.10
N ALA A 1188 -23.93 18.82 -2.79
CA ALA A 1188 -23.39 17.67 -2.06
C ALA A 1188 -24.50 16.62 -1.80
N LEU A 1189 -24.56 15.57 -2.62
CA LEU A 1189 -25.43 14.41 -2.40
C LEU A 1189 -24.85 13.52 -1.28
N ARG A 1190 -25.66 13.24 -0.25
CA ARG A 1190 -25.34 12.26 0.82
C ARG A 1190 -25.44 10.83 0.26
N VAL A 1191 -24.55 9.95 0.71
CA VAL A 1191 -24.56 8.53 0.34
C VAL A 1191 -25.78 7.87 1.00
N GLY A 1192 -26.84 7.67 0.22
CA GLY A 1192 -27.95 6.75 0.49
C GLY A 1192 -28.85 7.09 1.69
N TRP A 1193 -29.77 8.05 1.52
CA TRP A 1193 -31.14 8.03 2.08
C TRP A 1193 -32.14 8.89 1.26
N ASP A 1194 -31.79 9.37 0.05
CA ASP A 1194 -32.67 10.16 -0.81
C ASP A 1194 -33.05 9.43 -2.11
N LEU A 1195 -33.56 8.20 -1.95
CA LEU A 1195 -34.57 7.66 -2.86
C LEU A 1195 -35.87 7.55 -2.05
N GLY A 1196 -36.48 8.71 -1.77
CA GLY A 1196 -37.79 8.72 -1.12
C GLY A 1196 -38.16 9.95 -0.30
N PHE A 1197 -37.88 11.19 -0.73
CA PHE A 1197 -38.61 12.37 -0.23
C PHE A 1197 -38.70 13.45 -1.33
N ILE A 1198 -39.43 13.12 -2.40
CA ILE A 1198 -40.16 14.15 -3.14
C ILE A 1198 -41.53 14.24 -2.46
N TRP A 1199 -41.83 15.43 -1.96
CA TRP A 1199 -43.13 15.86 -1.47
C TRP A 1199 -44.26 15.35 -2.40
N ARG A 1200 -44.96 14.30 -2.00
CA ARG A 1200 -46.35 14.08 -2.41
C ARG A 1200 -47.20 14.36 -1.19
N GLY A 1201 -48.00 15.42 -1.28
CA GLY A 1201 -48.99 15.76 -0.26
C GLY A 1201 -49.86 14.55 0.05
N GLY A 1202 -50.12 14.35 1.34
CA GLY A 1202 -51.13 13.40 1.79
C GLY A 1202 -52.51 13.89 1.36
N ALA A 1203 -53.17 13.11 0.52
CA ALA A 1203 -54.61 12.97 0.58
C ALA A 1203 -54.87 11.69 1.38
N SER A 1204 -55.60 11.85 2.48
CA SER A 1204 -56.14 10.74 3.26
C SER A 1204 -57.03 9.85 2.40
N ASP A 1205 -57.00 8.54 2.59
CA ASP A 1205 -58.26 7.82 2.59
C ASP A 1205 -58.31 6.69 3.61
N ARG A 1206 -59.54 6.47 4.06
CA ARG A 1206 -59.98 5.58 5.13
C ARG A 1206 -59.88 4.13 4.68
N ASP A 1207 -59.16 3.31 5.44
CA ASP A 1207 -59.70 2.06 6.00
C ASP A 1207 -58.59 1.25 6.67
N GLY A 1208 -58.80 0.97 7.96
CA GLY A 1208 -57.88 0.17 8.76
C GLY A 1208 -57.84 -1.28 8.30
N ARG A 1209 -56.64 -1.85 8.18
CA ARG A 1209 -56.35 -3.27 8.43
C ARG A 1209 -54.85 -3.50 8.55
N THR A 1210 -54.46 -4.06 9.70
CA THR A 1210 -53.15 -4.61 10.02
C THR A 1210 -52.82 -5.86 9.19
N ARG A 1211 -51.59 -6.00 8.69
CA ARG A 1211 -50.95 -7.31 8.45
C ARG A 1211 -49.41 -7.20 8.38
N THR A 1212 -48.76 -8.05 9.16
CA THR A 1212 -47.32 -8.35 9.27
C THR A 1212 -46.74 -8.96 7.98
N PRO A 1213 -45.46 -8.69 7.61
CA PRO A 1213 -44.81 -9.42 6.54
C PRO A 1213 -43.96 -10.59 7.07
N THR A 1214 -44.36 -11.80 6.69
CA THR A 1214 -43.55 -13.02 6.72
C THR A 1214 -42.58 -13.07 5.53
N ARG A 1215 -41.34 -13.51 5.78
CA ARG A 1215 -40.35 -13.98 4.78
C ARG A 1215 -40.88 -15.21 4.02
N VAL A 1216 -40.54 -15.39 2.74
CA VAL A 1216 -39.56 -16.36 2.11
C VAL A 1216 -39.48 -16.05 0.56
N PRO A 1217 -38.71 -16.74 -0.31
CA PRO A 1217 -37.31 -16.54 -0.76
C PRO A 1217 -37.12 -16.06 -2.23
N ASP A 1218 -35.83 -15.87 -2.59
CA ASP A 1218 -35.27 -15.62 -3.92
C ASP A 1218 -35.77 -16.54 -5.07
N GLY A 1219 -35.95 -15.95 -6.26
CA GLY A 1219 -35.91 -16.69 -7.53
C GLY A 1219 -36.76 -16.10 -8.67
N GLY A 1220 -36.12 -15.47 -9.65
CA GLY A 1220 -36.56 -15.49 -11.05
C GLY A 1220 -37.34 -14.29 -11.58
N PHE A 1221 -36.65 -13.28 -12.11
CA PHE A 1221 -37.24 -12.36 -13.10
C PHE A 1221 -36.18 -11.74 -14.03
N ALA A 1222 -35.57 -12.56 -14.89
CA ALA A 1222 -34.84 -12.07 -16.07
C ALA A 1222 -34.69 -13.19 -17.13
N ARG A 1223 -35.81 -13.77 -17.58
CA ARG A 1223 -35.80 -14.65 -18.77
C ARG A 1223 -37.11 -14.62 -19.59
N HIS A 1224 -37.81 -13.49 -19.62
CA HIS A 1224 -39.05 -13.40 -20.40
C HIS A 1224 -39.31 -12.02 -21.04
N VAL A 1225 -38.32 -11.45 -21.73
CA VAL A 1225 -38.54 -10.39 -22.75
C VAL A 1225 -37.51 -10.54 -23.90
N ARG A 1226 -37.36 -11.74 -24.47
CA ARG A 1226 -36.49 -11.93 -25.64
C ARG A 1226 -37.10 -12.76 -26.79
N ASN A 1227 -38.41 -12.98 -26.82
CA ASN A 1227 -39.05 -13.65 -27.95
C ASN A 1227 -40.40 -12.99 -28.30
N THR A 1228 -40.36 -11.78 -28.84
CA THR A 1228 -41.37 -11.30 -29.79
C THR A 1228 -40.72 -10.19 -30.61
N LEU A 1229 -40.83 -10.27 -31.94
CA LEU A 1229 -40.18 -9.42 -32.97
C LEU A 1229 -38.84 -9.94 -33.52
N ALA A 1230 -38.88 -11.10 -34.17
CA ALA A 1230 -38.08 -11.35 -35.37
C ALA A 1230 -39.05 -11.34 -36.57
N GLY A 1231 -38.78 -10.48 -37.56
CA GLY A 1231 -39.71 -10.30 -38.68
C GLY A 1231 -39.22 -9.36 -39.78
N SER A 1232 -38.12 -9.75 -40.45
CA SER A 1232 -37.99 -9.72 -41.93
C SER A 1232 -37.53 -8.45 -42.68
N TRP A 1233 -36.75 -8.72 -43.74
CA TRP A 1233 -36.37 -7.94 -44.95
C TRP A 1233 -35.12 -7.03 -44.97
N ASN A 1234 -34.03 -7.63 -45.49
CA ASN A 1234 -33.30 -7.29 -46.73
C ASN A 1234 -33.07 -5.83 -47.17
N GLY A 1235 -31.80 -5.50 -47.42
CA GLY A 1235 -31.36 -5.07 -48.77
C GLY A 1235 -30.93 -3.61 -48.98
N MET A 1236 -29.72 -3.47 -49.54
CA MET A 1236 -29.23 -2.42 -50.46
C MET A 1236 -28.69 -1.06 -49.96
N GLU A 1237 -27.38 -0.90 -50.22
CA GLU A 1237 -26.69 0.17 -50.95
C GLU A 1237 -26.65 1.66 -50.50
N ARG A 1238 -25.40 2.17 -50.53
CA ARG A 1238 -24.91 3.49 -51.00
C ARG A 1238 -24.88 4.71 -50.07
N VAL A 1239 -23.64 5.12 -49.77
CA VAL A 1239 -22.96 6.37 -50.21
C VAL A 1239 -23.41 7.75 -49.65
N ASN A 1240 -22.38 8.53 -49.27
CA ASN A 1240 -22.22 10.00 -49.23
C ASN A 1240 -22.29 10.80 -47.90
N VAL A 1241 -21.08 11.21 -47.47
CA VAL A 1241 -20.55 12.59 -47.49
C VAL A 1241 -21.41 13.71 -46.88
N LEU A 1242 -20.94 14.18 -45.72
CA LEU A 1242 -20.61 15.58 -45.37
C LEU A 1242 -21.55 16.74 -45.79
N THR A 1243 -22.00 17.44 -44.72
CA THR A 1243 -22.22 18.90 -44.57
C THR A 1243 -23.58 19.53 -44.92
N GLU A 1244 -24.05 20.30 -43.93
CA GLU A 1244 -24.95 21.48 -43.99
C GLU A 1244 -26.47 21.30 -44.20
N CYS A 1245 -27.19 21.40 -43.08
CA CYS A 1245 -28.35 22.29 -42.81
C CYS A 1245 -28.88 21.89 -41.42
N ILE A 1246 -28.76 22.67 -40.35
CA ILE A 1246 -29.63 23.81 -40.06
C ILE A 1246 -28.90 24.78 -39.11
N LYS A 1247 -28.74 26.02 -39.57
CA LYS A 1247 -28.58 27.21 -38.72
C LYS A 1247 -29.75 28.16 -39.04
N LEU A 1248 -30.16 28.89 -38.00
CA LEU A 1248 -31.02 30.09 -37.99
C LEU A 1248 -32.55 29.89 -38.00
N SER A 1249 -33.14 29.93 -36.80
CA SER A 1249 -34.11 30.99 -36.48
C SER A 1249 -34.19 31.24 -34.97
N SER A 1250 -33.77 32.44 -34.58
CA SER A 1250 -34.12 33.15 -33.36
C SER A 1250 -34.71 34.48 -33.84
N THR A 1251 -35.79 34.95 -33.20
CA THR A 1251 -36.50 36.25 -33.29
C THR A 1251 -38.01 35.94 -33.03
N VAL A 1252 -38.55 36.17 -31.81
CA VAL A 1252 -39.28 37.43 -31.38
C VAL A 1252 -40.77 37.28 -31.73
N ILE A 1253 -41.78 37.46 -30.87
CA ILE A 1253 -41.98 38.43 -29.78
C ILE A 1253 -43.25 38.04 -28.99
N CYS A 1254 -43.24 38.38 -27.69
CA CYS A 1254 -44.34 38.81 -26.79
C CYS A 1254 -45.64 37.98 -26.73
N THR A 1255 -46.37 37.90 -25.61
CA THR A 1255 -46.75 38.98 -24.70
C THR A 1255 -47.53 38.33 -23.54
N PHE A 1256 -47.41 38.88 -22.33
CA PHE A 1256 -48.42 38.85 -21.25
C PHE A 1256 -48.66 37.47 -20.58
N LEU A 1257 -48.81 37.30 -19.27
CA LEU A 1257 -48.97 38.16 -18.11
C LEU A 1257 -48.82 37.23 -16.89
N SER A 1258 -48.48 37.81 -15.74
CA SER A 1258 -48.82 37.36 -14.37
C SER A 1258 -49.47 35.97 -14.19
N GLN A 1259 -48.80 35.11 -13.41
CA GLN A 1259 -49.32 34.62 -12.13
C GLN A 1259 -48.18 34.12 -11.24
#